data_AF-A0A150GZR3-F1
#
_entry.id   AF-A0A150GZR3-F1
#
_cell.length_a   1.000
_cell.length_b   1.000
_cell.length_c   1.000
_cell.angle_alpha   90.00
_cell.angle_beta   90.00
_cell.angle_gamma   90.00
#
_symmetry.space_group_name_H-M   'P 1'
#
loop_
_entity.id
_entity.type
_entity.pdbx_description
1 polymer ?
#
loop_
_entity_poly.entity_id
_entity_poly.type
_entity_poly.pdbx_seq_one_letter_code
_entity_poly.pdbx_strand_id
1 'polypeptide(L)'
;MTAENWDLRAFIFGCDDLDDEEKKLCYDALNREGFSAANKRRAFCALDEADLRSLGVTGLSTRKVLLLAITASAAGLSVESTTGYRPACKLRLRQDSQNQDLSFFEPMDTISAAAAASPGVSSRFFLDPKGRQTGELQDWLCLAEDLHRVGQPILPLFINGQVKNGKSFLLNEALPAVANTYYSSGGSGRQHAGAVLSEPNFLRVNCLGCERTSGSGDFLMAFLLKLKRSAADQQLSAAASTPVPSIRSAGAMADAIQDYMRRLPRDRLNFLLIDEAQSFYLMTRPVSKDSPLRGSALDVDAVLDMRRILKELLLDSPHWVAWAVTGSSMATLWANIAATPTNGFPLIMHHRRLNLSPTVSMGVVHDAWEQLKAWDPALPDDLVWRSPPQIATLAYLCQEWRYSRTASTAAELVENTMTQKLIPEVLADLRTVLQVLGQPAAQLLLLRELLDPISGVEPDKLPLAFKVQLASFATERDGRLYLDYPLLAQALQAITTESGELLDSITAVQSISSKIFRELVVLGECCKDSKHFDRYKDLHSLLEDMASALALTPDGLLKADWFIQVLDHRCNSHGGKANFEQDYGAQARQDVKVGLRWFHALLRNVLSHGSLLEQRQALQVYPSKLAEFHSSGRISEVVTKTYSSPTPRRSKAPGALVAAAPRAQLQPHAGPVRPMSLHLGKRLGRAAVVQPRYMGRM
;
A
#
# COMPACT_ATOMS: atom_id res chain seq x y z
N MET A 1 -36.94 -8.71 -7.01
CA MET A 1 -36.84 -9.68 -5.89
C MET A 1 -35.61 -9.31 -5.07
N THR A 2 -35.81 -9.13 -3.78
CA THR A 2 -34.88 -8.50 -2.83
C THR A 2 -33.63 -9.34 -2.56
N ALA A 3 -32.50 -8.66 -2.42
CA ALA A 3 -31.14 -9.20 -2.27
C ALA A 3 -30.83 -9.75 -0.85
N GLU A 4 -31.81 -10.39 -0.20
CA GLU A 4 -31.65 -11.03 1.09
C GLU A 4 -32.21 -12.45 1.00
N ASN A 5 -31.34 -13.44 0.80
CA ASN A 5 -31.52 -14.80 1.32
C ASN A 5 -30.32 -15.66 0.90
N TRP A 6 -29.28 -15.63 1.73
CA TRP A 6 -28.40 -16.79 1.81
C TRP A 6 -29.19 -17.86 2.59
N ASP A 7 -29.63 -18.93 1.92
CA ASP A 7 -30.42 -19.97 2.56
C ASP A 7 -29.50 -20.82 3.44
N LEU A 8 -29.39 -20.43 4.72
CA LEU A 8 -28.63 -21.13 5.76
C LEU A 8 -29.01 -22.63 5.81
N ARG A 9 -30.27 -22.94 5.51
CA ARG A 9 -30.74 -24.33 5.46
C ARG A 9 -30.09 -25.05 4.29
N ALA A 10 -30.09 -24.46 3.09
CA ALA A 10 -29.40 -25.03 1.93
C ALA A 10 -27.89 -25.20 2.17
N PHE A 11 -27.24 -24.28 2.88
CA PHE A 11 -25.82 -24.40 3.23
C PHE A 11 -25.55 -25.55 4.22
N ILE A 12 -26.27 -25.62 5.34
CA ILE A 12 -26.07 -26.67 6.35
C ILE A 12 -26.46 -28.05 5.80
N PHE A 13 -27.58 -28.12 5.06
CA PHE A 13 -28.04 -29.39 4.48
C PHE A 13 -27.24 -29.85 3.26
N GLY A 14 -26.51 -28.93 2.61
CA GLY A 14 -25.51 -29.23 1.58
C GLY A 14 -24.14 -29.64 2.13
N CYS A 15 -23.94 -29.69 3.45
CA CYS A 15 -22.75 -30.27 4.05
C CYS A 15 -22.91 -31.80 4.09
N ASP A 16 -22.29 -32.50 3.15
CA ASP A 16 -22.33 -33.97 3.04
C ASP A 16 -21.72 -34.71 4.25
N ASP A 17 -20.95 -33.99 5.07
CA ASP A 17 -20.22 -34.52 6.23
C ASP A 17 -20.97 -34.39 7.56
N LEU A 18 -22.21 -33.89 7.57
CA LEU A 18 -23.12 -33.91 8.72
C LEU A 18 -24.28 -34.86 8.40
N ASP A 19 -24.72 -35.66 9.37
CA ASP A 19 -25.97 -36.40 9.21
C ASP A 19 -27.19 -35.48 9.35
N ASP A 20 -28.37 -35.97 8.95
CA ASP A 20 -29.59 -35.16 8.90
C ASP A 20 -30.08 -34.71 10.30
N GLU A 21 -29.74 -35.44 11.36
CA GLU A 21 -30.02 -35.08 12.75
C GLU A 21 -29.08 -33.95 13.22
N GLU A 22 -27.77 -34.08 12.94
CA GLU A 22 -26.74 -33.07 13.24
C GLU A 22 -27.00 -31.75 12.49
N LYS A 23 -27.40 -31.84 11.21
CA LYS A 23 -27.80 -30.69 10.37
C LYS A 23 -28.96 -29.93 11.00
N LYS A 24 -29.97 -30.67 11.48
CA LYS A 24 -31.16 -30.08 12.10
C LYS A 24 -30.84 -29.42 13.43
N LEU A 25 -30.02 -30.05 14.28
CA LEU A 25 -29.57 -29.48 15.56
C LEU A 25 -28.78 -28.18 15.38
N CYS A 26 -27.85 -28.13 14.42
CA CYS A 26 -27.07 -26.92 14.12
C CYS A 26 -27.95 -25.79 13.57
N TYR A 27 -28.87 -26.11 12.67
CA TYR A 27 -29.80 -25.13 12.12
C TYR A 27 -30.73 -24.55 13.19
N ASP A 28 -31.32 -25.40 14.03
CA ASP A 28 -32.24 -24.97 15.09
C ASP A 28 -31.54 -24.11 16.15
N ALA A 29 -30.28 -24.44 16.52
CA ALA A 29 -29.48 -23.64 17.45
C ALA A 29 -29.19 -22.22 16.92
N LEU A 30 -28.72 -22.12 15.67
CA LEU A 30 -28.41 -20.84 15.04
C LEU A 30 -29.64 -19.99 14.74
N ASN A 31 -30.80 -20.62 14.56
CA ASN A 31 -32.05 -19.91 14.31
C ASN A 31 -32.71 -19.42 15.61
N ARG A 32 -32.51 -20.12 16.73
CA ARG A 32 -33.06 -19.74 18.04
C ARG A 32 -32.40 -18.50 18.66
N GLU A 33 -31.15 -18.21 18.29
CA GLU A 33 -30.38 -17.03 18.72
C GLU A 33 -30.66 -15.74 17.91
N GLY A 34 -31.58 -15.77 16.93
CA GLY A 34 -32.06 -14.56 16.25
C GLY A 34 -31.06 -13.84 15.33
N PHE A 35 -29.96 -14.49 14.95
CA PHE A 35 -28.93 -13.88 14.09
C PHE A 35 -29.44 -13.56 12.66
N SER A 36 -28.97 -12.44 12.09
CA SER A 36 -29.18 -12.12 10.67
C SER A 36 -28.41 -13.07 9.75
N ALA A 37 -28.83 -13.24 8.49
CA ALA A 37 -28.28 -14.22 7.55
C ALA A 37 -26.74 -14.13 7.37
N ALA A 38 -26.19 -12.92 7.34
CA ALA A 38 -24.74 -12.68 7.23
C ALA A 38 -23.97 -13.03 8.52
N ASN A 39 -24.61 -12.92 9.69
CA ASN A 39 -24.01 -13.20 10.99
C ASN A 39 -24.05 -14.70 11.33
N LYS A 40 -25.05 -15.43 10.83
CA LYS A 40 -25.21 -16.89 11.04
C LYS A 40 -24.02 -17.70 10.53
N ARG A 41 -23.42 -17.32 9.40
CA ARG A 41 -22.20 -17.98 8.86
C ARG A 41 -20.98 -17.79 9.76
N ARG A 42 -20.77 -16.56 10.24
CA ARG A 42 -19.66 -16.24 11.15
C ARG A 42 -19.85 -16.90 12.52
N ALA A 43 -21.08 -16.93 13.02
CA ALA A 43 -21.44 -17.61 14.26
C ALA A 43 -21.18 -19.11 14.16
N PHE A 44 -21.61 -19.78 13.08
CA PHE A 44 -21.32 -21.21 12.86
C PHE A 44 -19.82 -21.52 12.85
N CYS A 45 -19.00 -20.69 12.20
CA CYS A 45 -17.55 -20.86 12.17
C CYS A 45 -16.85 -20.46 13.49
N ALA A 46 -17.55 -19.80 14.41
CA ALA A 46 -17.03 -19.37 15.70
C ALA A 46 -17.45 -20.29 16.86
N LEU A 47 -18.34 -21.26 16.62
CA LEU A 47 -18.70 -22.29 17.60
C LEU A 47 -17.45 -23.12 17.93
N ASP A 48 -17.11 -23.19 19.21
CA ASP A 48 -15.98 -23.98 19.67
C ASP A 48 -16.38 -25.44 19.97
N GLU A 49 -15.39 -26.27 20.31
CA GLU A 49 -15.58 -27.70 20.57
C GLU A 49 -16.47 -27.99 21.79
N ALA A 50 -16.49 -27.09 22.78
CA ALA A 50 -17.30 -27.24 23.98
C ALA A 50 -18.78 -26.91 23.67
N ASP A 51 -19.01 -25.86 22.90
CA ASP A 51 -20.34 -25.44 22.44
C ASP A 51 -20.99 -26.54 21.58
N LEU A 52 -20.24 -27.13 20.65
CA LEU A 52 -20.76 -28.17 19.74
C LEU A 52 -21.07 -29.49 20.47
N ARG A 53 -20.26 -29.85 21.48
CA ARG A 53 -20.54 -31.01 22.35
C ARG A 53 -21.75 -30.81 23.24
N SER A 54 -21.96 -29.59 23.74
CA SER A 54 -23.14 -29.24 24.55
C SER A 54 -24.46 -29.36 23.76
N LEU A 55 -24.37 -29.27 22.43
CA LEU A 55 -25.48 -29.44 21.49
C LEU A 55 -25.67 -30.90 21.02
N GLY A 56 -24.89 -31.85 21.55
CA GLY A 56 -25.05 -33.29 21.26
C GLY A 56 -24.36 -33.78 19.98
N VAL A 57 -23.53 -32.96 19.32
CA VAL A 57 -22.84 -33.31 18.07
C VAL A 57 -21.52 -34.02 18.37
N THR A 58 -21.31 -35.24 17.86
CA THR A 58 -20.19 -36.09 18.29
C THR A 58 -19.01 -36.15 17.30
N GLY A 59 -17.88 -35.56 17.73
CA GLY A 59 -16.48 -36.04 17.59
C GLY A 59 -15.81 -36.19 16.21
N LEU A 60 -16.50 -36.66 15.17
CA LEU A 60 -15.87 -37.03 13.88
C LEU A 60 -16.35 -36.15 12.72
N SER A 61 -17.65 -35.83 12.67
CA SER A 61 -18.24 -34.90 11.68
C SER A 61 -17.74 -33.47 11.88
N THR A 62 -17.68 -33.02 13.14
CA THR A 62 -17.19 -31.70 13.56
C THR A 62 -15.74 -31.47 13.15
N ARG A 63 -14.91 -32.53 13.16
CA ARG A 63 -13.49 -32.46 12.80
C ARG A 63 -13.31 -32.18 11.32
N LYS A 64 -14.16 -32.73 10.46
CA LYS A 64 -14.20 -32.48 9.00
C LYS A 64 -14.81 -31.13 8.65
N VAL A 65 -15.88 -30.71 9.32
CA VAL A 65 -16.50 -29.40 9.08
C VAL A 65 -15.62 -28.25 9.60
N LEU A 66 -14.96 -28.40 10.76
CA LEU A 66 -13.90 -27.48 11.19
C LEU A 66 -12.69 -27.59 10.28
N LEU A 67 -12.27 -28.78 9.82
CA LEU A 67 -11.18 -28.88 8.84
C LEU A 67 -11.55 -28.21 7.53
N LEU A 68 -12.79 -28.32 7.03
CA LEU A 68 -13.26 -27.75 5.77
C LEU A 68 -13.56 -26.25 5.88
N ALA A 69 -14.01 -25.76 7.04
CA ALA A 69 -14.17 -24.33 7.29
C ALA A 69 -12.82 -23.65 7.54
N ILE A 70 -11.90 -24.32 8.26
CA ILE A 70 -10.51 -23.90 8.40
C ILE A 70 -9.79 -24.04 7.06
N THR A 71 -9.97 -25.10 6.27
CA THR A 71 -9.36 -25.22 4.93
C THR A 71 -10.09 -24.42 3.87
N ALA A 72 -11.32 -23.94 4.04
CA ALA A 72 -11.93 -22.96 3.14
C ALA A 72 -11.52 -21.53 3.51
N SER A 73 -11.33 -21.25 4.81
CA SER A 73 -10.75 -19.99 5.29
C SER A 73 -9.22 -19.94 5.11
N ALA A 74 -8.55 -21.10 5.06
CA ALA A 74 -7.13 -21.30 4.79
C ALA A 74 -6.86 -21.74 3.34
N ALA A 75 -7.86 -22.08 2.52
CA ALA A 75 -7.68 -22.17 1.06
C ALA A 75 -7.58 -20.78 0.42
N GLY A 76 -7.88 -19.71 1.19
CA GLY A 76 -7.41 -18.35 0.91
C GLY A 76 -6.03 -18.03 1.50
N LEU A 77 -5.47 -18.89 2.36
CA LEU A 77 -4.20 -18.71 3.08
C LEU A 77 -3.48 -20.06 3.30
N SER A 78 -2.64 -20.42 2.32
CA SER A 78 -1.66 -21.53 2.29
C SER A 78 -2.16 -22.93 1.94
N VAL A 79 -1.78 -23.37 0.73
CA VAL A 79 -1.37 -24.76 0.51
C VAL A 79 0.09 -24.84 0.92
N GLU A 80 0.38 -25.51 2.04
CA GLU A 80 1.59 -26.31 2.20
C GLU A 80 1.25 -27.49 3.10
N SER A 81 1.27 -28.67 2.50
CA SER A 81 1.00 -29.95 3.14
C SER A 81 2.16 -30.36 4.03
N THR A 82 1.82 -31.04 5.12
CA THR A 82 2.68 -31.81 6.00
C THR A 82 3.81 -32.54 5.26
N THR A 83 4.99 -31.94 5.22
CA THR A 83 6.29 -32.60 5.08
C THR A 83 7.22 -31.94 6.08
N GLY A 84 8.07 -32.74 6.76
CA GLY A 84 8.81 -32.33 7.96
C GLY A 84 9.58 -31.00 7.81
N TYR A 85 9.66 -30.26 8.92
CA TYR A 85 10.47 -29.05 9.14
C TYR A 85 11.56 -28.84 8.07
N ARG A 86 11.24 -28.04 7.05
CA ARG A 86 12.24 -27.48 6.13
C ARG A 86 12.47 -26.02 6.54
N PRO A 87 13.73 -25.58 6.66
CA PRO A 87 14.04 -24.16 6.81
C PRO A 87 13.40 -23.37 5.66
N ALA A 88 12.90 -22.17 5.95
CA ALA A 88 12.42 -21.27 4.90
C ALA A 88 13.52 -21.12 3.83
N CYS A 89 13.23 -21.57 2.62
CA CYS A 89 14.18 -21.53 1.50
C CYS A 89 14.66 -20.08 1.31
N LYS A 90 15.98 -19.84 1.41
CA LYS A 90 16.55 -18.50 1.23
C LYS A 90 16.48 -18.13 -0.25
N LEU A 91 15.86 -16.98 -0.54
CA LEU A 91 15.70 -16.49 -1.91
C LEU A 91 16.67 -15.34 -2.19
N ARG A 92 17.14 -15.25 -3.43
CA ARG A 92 17.86 -14.11 -4.01
C ARG A 92 17.12 -13.61 -5.26
N LEU A 93 17.45 -12.40 -5.71
CA LEU A 93 16.95 -11.90 -6.99
C LEU A 93 17.87 -12.32 -8.14
N ARG A 94 17.29 -12.94 -9.17
CA ARG A 94 17.90 -13.06 -10.50
C ARG A 94 17.21 -12.10 -11.45
N GLN A 95 17.98 -11.18 -12.02
CA GLN A 95 17.48 -10.26 -13.04
C GLN A 95 17.15 -11.01 -14.34
N ASP A 96 16.05 -10.64 -14.98
CA ASP A 96 15.69 -11.18 -16.28
C ASP A 96 16.65 -10.70 -17.37
N SER A 97 16.99 -11.60 -18.29
CA SER A 97 17.94 -11.34 -19.37
C SER A 97 17.43 -10.36 -20.42
N GLN A 98 16.09 -10.26 -20.57
CA GLN A 98 15.43 -9.44 -21.59
C GLN A 98 14.83 -8.16 -21.01
N ASN A 99 14.48 -8.16 -19.71
CA ASN A 99 13.94 -7.01 -19.01
C ASN A 99 14.71 -6.72 -17.71
N GLN A 100 15.56 -5.69 -17.74
CA GLN A 100 16.33 -5.27 -16.56
C GLN A 100 15.48 -4.78 -15.39
N ASP A 101 14.23 -4.36 -15.63
CA ASP A 101 13.32 -3.94 -14.57
C ASP A 101 12.63 -5.15 -13.89
N LEU A 102 12.76 -6.36 -14.45
CA LEU A 102 12.13 -7.58 -13.96
C LEU A 102 13.17 -8.50 -13.31
N SER A 103 12.84 -9.02 -12.13
CA SER A 103 13.63 -10.03 -11.43
C SER A 103 12.74 -11.18 -10.96
N PHE A 104 13.31 -12.38 -10.93
CA PHE A 104 12.67 -13.57 -10.39
C PHE A 104 13.34 -13.98 -9.09
N PHE A 105 12.55 -14.55 -8.18
CA PHE A 105 13.06 -15.07 -6.91
C PHE A 105 13.64 -16.46 -7.12
N GLU A 106 14.89 -16.64 -6.72
CA GLU A 106 15.61 -17.91 -6.86
C GLU A 106 16.12 -18.42 -5.51
N PRO A 107 15.98 -19.72 -5.23
CA PRO A 107 16.69 -20.36 -4.12
C PRO A 107 18.20 -20.14 -4.17
N MET A 108 18.83 -19.85 -3.04
CA MET A 108 20.29 -19.78 -2.93
C MET A 108 20.95 -21.17 -2.87
N ASP A 109 20.24 -22.20 -2.39
CA ASP A 109 20.78 -23.55 -2.23
C ASP A 109 20.49 -24.44 -3.45
N THR A 110 21.55 -24.86 -4.15
CA THR A 110 21.48 -25.81 -5.28
C THR A 110 21.36 -27.28 -4.86
N ILE A 111 21.51 -27.61 -3.57
CA ILE A 111 21.51 -29.02 -3.08
C ILE A 111 20.09 -29.62 -3.02
N SER A 112 19.04 -28.80 -3.15
CA SER A 112 17.66 -29.30 -3.33
C SER A 112 17.06 -28.76 -4.61
N ALA A 113 17.43 -29.35 -5.75
CA ALA A 113 16.70 -29.22 -7.01
C ALA A 113 15.17 -29.45 -6.85
N ALA A 114 14.75 -30.19 -5.82
CA ALA A 114 13.35 -30.38 -5.44
C ALA A 114 12.65 -29.15 -4.81
N ALA A 115 13.38 -28.23 -4.17
CA ALA A 115 12.81 -26.99 -3.63
C ALA A 115 12.66 -25.91 -4.70
N ALA A 116 13.60 -25.85 -5.66
CA ALA A 116 13.48 -25.02 -6.86
C ALA A 116 12.35 -25.47 -7.81
N ALA A 117 12.00 -26.76 -7.79
CA ALA A 117 10.90 -27.35 -8.56
C ALA A 117 9.52 -27.21 -7.91
N SER A 118 9.41 -26.54 -6.75
CA SER A 118 8.10 -26.29 -6.13
C SER A 118 7.31 -25.27 -6.95
N PRO A 119 6.06 -25.57 -7.37
CA PRO A 119 5.27 -24.73 -8.30
C PRO A 119 5.01 -23.28 -7.87
N GLY A 120 5.35 -22.91 -6.63
CA GLY A 120 5.10 -21.58 -6.05
C GLY A 120 6.30 -20.61 -6.00
N VAL A 121 7.54 -21.07 -6.21
CA VAL A 121 8.73 -20.20 -6.17
C VAL A 121 9.06 -19.67 -7.57
N SER A 122 8.92 -20.49 -8.62
CA SER A 122 9.23 -20.09 -10.00
C SER A 122 8.24 -19.08 -10.61
N SER A 123 7.12 -18.80 -9.93
CA SER A 123 6.06 -17.87 -10.37
C SER A 123 6.10 -16.51 -9.68
N ARG A 124 6.96 -16.31 -8.67
CA ARG A 124 7.12 -15.00 -8.00
C ARG A 124 8.10 -14.12 -8.77
N PHE A 125 7.69 -12.89 -9.03
CA PHE A 125 8.51 -11.89 -9.69
C PHE A 125 8.51 -10.58 -8.91
N PHE A 126 9.58 -9.81 -9.07
CA PHE A 126 9.72 -8.46 -8.54
C PHE A 126 10.03 -7.53 -9.71
N LEU A 127 9.18 -6.54 -9.90
CA LEU A 127 9.33 -5.56 -10.96
C LEU A 127 9.66 -4.20 -10.35
N ASP A 128 10.90 -3.76 -10.58
CA ASP A 128 11.48 -2.54 -10.03
C ASP A 128 11.94 -1.62 -11.17
N PRO A 129 11.06 -0.74 -11.66
CA PRO A 129 11.36 0.13 -12.80
C PRO A 129 12.58 1.00 -12.54
N LYS A 130 13.61 0.85 -13.38
CA LYS A 130 14.92 1.51 -13.27
C LYS A 130 15.72 1.15 -12.01
N GLY A 131 15.38 0.05 -11.33
CA GLY A 131 16.08 -0.40 -10.13
C GLY A 131 15.98 0.54 -8.93
N ARG A 132 14.93 1.36 -8.84
CA ARG A 132 14.82 2.42 -7.81
C ARG A 132 14.71 1.83 -6.40
N GLN A 133 13.81 0.87 -6.20
CA GLN A 133 13.57 0.28 -4.89
C GLN A 133 14.77 -0.55 -4.44
N THR A 134 15.35 -1.32 -5.35
CA THR A 134 16.57 -2.09 -5.13
C THR A 134 17.73 -1.19 -4.73
N GLY A 135 17.92 -0.05 -5.43
CA GLY A 135 18.94 0.94 -5.09
C GLY A 135 18.74 1.51 -3.68
N GLU A 136 17.54 1.97 -3.35
CA GLU A 136 17.23 2.51 -2.00
C GLU A 136 17.43 1.47 -0.89
N LEU A 137 17.08 0.21 -1.14
CA LEU A 137 17.33 -0.89 -0.21
C LEU A 137 18.83 -1.16 -0.04
N GLN A 138 19.60 -1.19 -1.12
CA GLN A 138 21.05 -1.39 -1.08
C GLN A 138 21.76 -0.25 -0.34
N ASP A 139 21.33 0.99 -0.53
CA ASP A 139 21.86 2.15 0.20
C ASP A 139 21.62 2.03 1.70
N TRP A 140 20.42 1.58 2.10
CA TRP A 140 20.13 1.31 3.52
C TRP A 140 20.93 0.13 4.08
N LEU A 141 21.08 -0.95 3.31
CA LEU A 141 21.88 -2.12 3.71
C LEU A 141 23.35 -1.74 3.92
N CYS A 142 23.94 -0.93 3.03
CA CYS A 142 25.29 -0.40 3.18
C CYS A 142 25.43 0.41 4.47
N LEU A 143 24.47 1.30 4.75
CA LEU A 143 24.47 2.08 5.99
C LEU A 143 24.33 1.20 7.23
N ALA A 144 23.46 0.18 7.20
CA ALA A 144 23.27 -0.75 8.29
C ALA A 144 24.56 -1.53 8.60
N GLU A 145 25.26 -1.97 7.56
CA GLU A 145 26.57 -2.62 7.68
C GLU A 145 27.62 -1.69 8.30
N ASP A 146 27.72 -0.45 7.84
CA ASP A 146 28.67 0.52 8.39
C ASP A 146 28.38 0.85 9.86
N LEU A 147 27.11 1.10 10.21
CA LEU A 147 26.68 1.37 11.58
C LEU A 147 26.93 0.18 12.51
N HIS A 148 26.65 -1.04 12.04
CA HIS A 148 26.96 -2.25 12.77
C HIS A 148 28.46 -2.37 13.05
N ARG A 149 29.31 -2.12 12.04
CA ARG A 149 30.78 -2.18 12.17
C ARG A 149 31.33 -1.18 13.19
N VAL A 150 30.77 0.03 13.24
CA VAL A 150 31.19 1.07 14.22
C VAL A 150 30.47 0.98 15.56
N GLY A 151 29.60 -0.03 15.76
CA GLY A 151 28.88 -0.25 17.02
C GLY A 151 27.75 0.76 17.29
N GLN A 152 27.22 1.42 16.26
CA GLN A 152 26.17 2.43 16.39
C GLN A 152 24.77 1.86 16.08
N PRO A 153 23.70 2.37 16.72
CA PRO A 153 22.33 1.95 16.42
C PRO A 153 21.97 2.13 14.94
N ILE A 154 21.30 1.14 14.36
CA ILE A 154 20.89 1.15 12.95
C ILE A 154 19.60 1.95 12.82
N LEU A 155 19.57 2.89 11.87
CA LEU A 155 18.35 3.67 11.61
C LEU A 155 17.23 2.76 11.07
N PRO A 156 16.02 2.80 11.67
CA PRO A 156 14.89 2.00 11.21
C PRO A 156 14.44 2.42 9.81
N LEU A 157 14.12 1.45 8.96
CA LEU A 157 13.55 1.66 7.64
C LEU A 157 12.02 1.63 7.69
N PHE A 158 11.37 2.69 7.24
CA PHE A 158 9.92 2.72 7.03
C PHE A 158 9.62 2.62 5.54
N ILE A 159 8.88 1.57 5.17
CA ILE A 159 8.40 1.37 3.80
C ILE A 159 7.06 2.08 3.69
N ASN A 160 7.06 3.21 3.00
CA ASN A 160 5.92 4.10 2.90
C ASN A 160 5.10 3.86 1.62
N GLY A 161 3.80 4.12 1.74
CA GLY A 161 2.90 4.30 0.63
C GLY A 161 1.48 3.80 0.93
N GLN A 162 0.63 3.81 -0.09
CA GLN A 162 -0.80 3.66 0.07
C GLN A 162 -1.30 2.25 0.35
N VAL A 163 -2.58 2.15 0.70
CA VAL A 163 -3.31 0.90 0.80
C VAL A 163 -3.17 0.08 -0.50
N LYS A 164 -2.92 -1.23 -0.38
CA LYS A 164 -2.70 -2.19 -1.50
C LYS A 164 -1.63 -1.78 -2.54
N ASN A 165 -0.57 -1.09 -2.11
CA ASN A 165 0.54 -0.71 -3.00
C ASN A 165 1.76 -1.68 -2.96
N GLY A 166 1.69 -2.78 -2.21
CA GLY A 166 2.76 -3.78 -2.15
C GLY A 166 3.80 -3.63 -1.03
N LYS A 167 3.58 -2.75 -0.02
CA LYS A 167 4.53 -2.60 1.12
C LYS A 167 4.88 -3.93 1.80
N SER A 168 3.89 -4.74 2.16
CA SER A 168 4.11 -6.03 2.83
C SER A 168 4.89 -7.01 1.96
N PHE A 169 4.71 -6.96 0.63
CA PHE A 169 5.50 -7.75 -0.31
C PHE A 169 6.95 -7.26 -0.36
N LEU A 170 7.17 -5.94 -0.42
CA LEU A 170 8.52 -5.38 -0.36
C LEU A 170 9.22 -5.75 0.95
N LEU A 171 8.53 -5.65 2.09
CA LEU A 171 9.05 -5.97 3.40
C LEU A 171 9.43 -7.45 3.52
N ASN A 172 8.50 -8.35 3.21
CA ASN A 172 8.64 -9.76 3.55
C ASN A 172 9.37 -10.59 2.48
N GLU A 173 9.30 -10.18 1.21
CA GLU A 173 9.84 -10.95 0.08
C GLU A 173 11.03 -10.23 -0.55
N ALA A 174 10.83 -8.99 -1.02
CA ALA A 174 11.85 -8.29 -1.81
C ALA A 174 13.07 -7.87 -0.97
N LEU A 175 12.88 -7.29 0.22
CA LEU A 175 13.99 -6.86 1.09
C LEU A 175 14.92 -8.04 1.46
N PRO A 176 14.43 -9.20 1.92
CA PRO A 176 15.29 -10.38 2.14
C PRO A 176 16.02 -10.82 0.88
N ALA A 177 15.35 -10.84 -0.28
CA ALA A 177 15.98 -11.26 -1.53
C ALA A 177 17.06 -10.28 -2.01
N VAL A 178 16.82 -8.97 -1.90
CA VAL A 178 17.81 -7.92 -2.20
C VAL A 178 19.00 -8.02 -1.25
N ALA A 179 18.76 -8.20 0.05
CA ALA A 179 19.80 -8.34 1.03
C ALA A 179 20.66 -9.59 0.78
N ASN A 180 20.04 -10.73 0.51
CA ASN A 180 20.75 -11.96 0.14
C ASN A 180 21.57 -11.78 -1.14
N THR A 181 21.03 -11.13 -2.18
CA THR A 181 21.82 -10.79 -3.37
C THR A 181 22.98 -9.86 -3.03
N TYR A 182 22.76 -8.84 -2.20
CA TYR A 182 23.76 -7.85 -1.81
C TYR A 182 24.95 -8.49 -1.06
N TYR A 183 24.67 -9.30 -0.04
CA TYR A 183 25.72 -9.94 0.77
C TYR A 183 26.40 -11.11 0.05
N SER A 184 25.69 -11.87 -0.80
CA SER A 184 26.27 -12.98 -1.57
C SER A 184 27.14 -12.52 -2.76
N SER A 185 26.89 -11.33 -3.32
CA SER A 185 27.65 -10.81 -4.46
C SER A 185 29.04 -10.25 -4.09
N GLY A 186 29.40 -10.23 -2.80
CA GLY A 186 30.69 -9.76 -2.29
C GLY A 186 31.92 -10.62 -2.65
N GLY A 187 31.73 -11.73 -3.36
CA GLY A 187 32.76 -12.74 -3.63
C GLY A 187 33.93 -12.34 -4.55
N SER A 188 33.91 -11.20 -5.25
CA SER A 188 35.05 -10.85 -6.13
C SER A 188 35.44 -9.36 -6.25
N GLY A 189 34.66 -8.42 -5.70
CA GLY A 189 34.92 -6.98 -5.94
C GLY A 189 34.89 -6.05 -4.72
N ARG A 190 34.48 -6.52 -3.54
CA ARG A 190 34.39 -5.70 -2.32
C ARG A 190 35.15 -6.36 -1.17
N GLN A 191 36.45 -6.59 -1.36
CA GLN A 191 37.38 -6.69 -0.24
C GLN A 191 37.64 -5.27 0.27
N HIS A 192 36.73 -4.76 1.09
CA HIS A 192 37.06 -3.68 2.01
C HIS A 192 37.56 -4.33 3.30
N ALA A 193 38.73 -3.89 3.76
CA ALA A 193 39.47 -4.52 4.85
C ALA A 193 38.61 -4.67 6.11
N GLY A 194 38.34 -5.92 6.50
CA GLY A 194 37.75 -6.28 7.79
C GLY A 194 36.47 -7.12 7.68
N ALA A 195 36.58 -8.40 8.07
CA ALA A 195 35.53 -9.40 8.35
C ALA A 195 34.27 -9.36 7.46
N VAL A 196 34.15 -10.34 6.56
CA VAL A 196 32.88 -10.67 5.89
C VAL A 196 31.83 -10.93 6.97
N LEU A 197 30.77 -10.12 7.01
CA LEU A 197 29.65 -10.38 7.91
C LEU A 197 29.01 -11.72 7.56
N SER A 198 28.67 -12.50 8.58
CA SER A 198 27.89 -13.71 8.39
C SER A 198 26.52 -13.37 7.80
N GLU A 199 25.93 -14.34 7.08
CA GLU A 199 24.64 -14.16 6.44
C GLU A 199 23.56 -13.62 7.40
N PRO A 200 22.75 -12.65 6.96
CA PRO A 200 21.76 -12.03 7.81
C PRO A 200 20.57 -12.94 8.14
N ASN A 201 19.88 -12.62 9.24
CA ASN A 201 18.63 -13.25 9.64
C ASN A 201 17.43 -12.34 9.35
N PHE A 202 16.28 -12.92 8.99
CA PHE A 202 15.05 -12.19 8.72
C PHE A 202 13.90 -12.69 9.62
N LEU A 203 13.52 -11.85 10.57
CA LEU A 203 12.55 -12.17 11.61
C LEU A 203 11.24 -11.45 11.30
N ARG A 204 10.21 -12.19 10.89
CA ARG A 204 8.95 -11.64 10.37
C ARG A 204 7.88 -11.60 11.45
N VAL A 205 7.26 -10.44 11.61
CA VAL A 205 6.14 -10.26 12.55
C VAL A 205 5.03 -9.45 11.92
N ASN A 206 3.82 -10.01 11.91
CA ASN A 206 2.59 -9.28 11.59
C ASN A 206 1.85 -8.91 12.89
N CYS A 207 1.73 -7.61 13.13
CA CYS A 207 1.15 -7.03 14.35
C CYS A 207 -0.38 -6.97 14.35
N LEU A 208 -1.05 -7.19 13.22
CA LEU A 208 -2.51 -7.14 13.12
C LEU A 208 -3.19 -8.11 14.08
N GLY A 209 -2.57 -9.28 14.28
CA GLY A 209 -3.02 -10.34 15.18
C GLY A 209 -2.46 -10.24 16.61
N CYS A 210 -1.93 -9.08 17.02
CA CYS A 210 -1.67 -8.80 18.43
C CYS A 210 -2.94 -8.25 19.09
N GLU A 211 -3.27 -8.75 20.28
CA GLU A 211 -4.49 -8.38 21.00
C GLU A 211 -4.44 -6.90 21.43
N ARG A 212 -5.44 -6.12 21.01
CA ARG A 212 -5.51 -4.67 21.23
C ARG A 212 -6.50 -4.28 22.33
N THR A 213 -7.43 -5.18 22.67
CA THR A 213 -8.51 -4.91 23.64
C THR A 213 -8.11 -5.19 25.08
N SER A 214 -7.09 -6.01 25.29
CA SER A 214 -6.59 -6.39 26.62
C SER A 214 -5.48 -5.47 27.17
N GLY A 215 -5.20 -4.36 26.48
CA GLY A 215 -4.21 -3.36 26.91
C GLY A 215 -2.77 -3.64 26.45
N SER A 216 -1.88 -2.67 26.73
CA SER A 216 -0.52 -2.62 26.15
C SER A 216 0.37 -3.81 26.54
N GLY A 217 0.21 -4.33 27.75
CA GLY A 217 0.98 -5.49 28.23
C GLY A 217 0.68 -6.77 27.45
N ASP A 218 -0.60 -7.08 27.24
CA ASP A 218 -1.01 -8.26 26.46
C ASP A 218 -0.66 -8.12 24.98
N PHE A 219 -0.76 -6.90 24.41
CA PHE A 219 -0.29 -6.62 23.05
C PHE A 219 1.20 -6.94 22.90
N LEU A 220 2.03 -6.41 23.82
CA LEU A 220 3.49 -6.61 23.79
C LEU A 220 3.88 -8.06 24.08
N MET A 221 3.13 -8.76 24.93
CA MET A 221 3.30 -10.20 25.13
C MET A 221 3.03 -10.97 23.83
N ALA A 222 1.92 -10.69 23.14
CA ALA A 222 1.61 -11.31 21.84
C ALA A 222 2.68 -11.00 20.78
N PHE A 223 3.20 -9.77 20.78
CA PHE A 223 4.31 -9.35 19.92
C PHE A 223 5.60 -10.13 20.22
N LEU A 224 5.99 -10.25 21.49
CA LEU A 224 7.15 -11.05 21.91
C LEU A 224 7.00 -12.52 21.53
N LEU A 225 5.81 -13.11 21.70
CA LEU A 225 5.54 -14.49 21.31
C LEU A 225 5.71 -14.69 19.80
N LYS A 226 5.30 -13.73 18.96
CA LYS A 226 5.51 -13.77 17.51
C LYS A 226 7.00 -13.65 17.16
N LEU A 227 7.75 -12.76 17.82
CA LEU A 227 9.21 -12.64 17.66
C LEU A 227 9.92 -13.96 18.01
N LYS A 228 9.54 -14.59 19.12
CA LYS A 228 10.09 -15.90 19.55
C LYS A 228 9.82 -17.00 18.54
N ARG A 229 8.59 -17.06 17.99
CA ARG A 229 8.25 -18.01 16.92
C ARG A 229 9.10 -17.78 15.68
N SER A 230 9.21 -16.53 15.22
CA SER A 230 10.05 -16.22 14.06
C SER A 230 11.54 -16.53 14.30
N ALA A 231 12.04 -16.37 15.53
CA ALA A 231 13.39 -16.80 15.89
C ALA A 231 13.54 -18.33 15.85
N ALA A 232 12.52 -19.08 16.32
CA ALA A 232 12.52 -20.53 16.23
C ALA A 232 12.52 -21.02 14.77
N ASP A 233 11.75 -20.37 13.89
CA ASP A 233 11.73 -20.66 12.45
C ASP A 233 13.09 -20.41 11.78
N GLN A 234 13.84 -19.42 12.28
CA GLN A 234 15.22 -19.11 11.89
C GLN A 234 16.28 -19.91 12.68
N GLN A 235 15.86 -20.88 13.50
CA GLN A 235 16.73 -21.72 14.35
C GLN A 235 17.62 -20.94 15.34
N LEU A 236 17.18 -19.75 15.76
CA LEU A 236 17.86 -18.88 16.72
C LEU A 236 17.45 -19.23 18.16
N SER A 237 17.97 -20.34 18.67
CA SER A 237 17.56 -20.95 19.95
C SER A 237 17.65 -20.00 21.17
N ALA A 238 18.69 -19.17 21.26
CA ALA A 238 18.86 -18.21 22.35
C ALA A 238 17.74 -17.16 22.39
N ALA A 239 17.37 -16.61 21.23
CA ALA A 239 16.29 -15.64 21.12
C ALA A 239 14.91 -16.30 21.26
N ALA A 240 14.72 -17.49 20.67
CA ALA A 240 13.48 -18.27 20.78
C ALA A 240 13.15 -18.68 22.23
N SER A 241 14.17 -18.85 23.08
CA SER A 241 14.03 -19.21 24.50
C SER A 241 13.89 -18.01 25.44
N THR A 242 13.74 -16.78 24.93
CA THR A 242 13.59 -15.58 25.77
C THR A 242 12.43 -15.75 26.77
N PRO A 243 12.66 -15.57 28.09
CA PRO A 243 11.60 -15.68 29.09
C PRO A 243 10.46 -14.69 28.84
N VAL A 244 9.22 -15.15 29.06
CA VAL A 244 8.05 -14.26 29.05
C VAL A 244 7.74 -13.90 30.51
N PRO A 245 7.77 -12.62 30.89
CA PRO A 245 7.46 -12.21 32.25
C PRO A 245 6.07 -12.68 32.70
N SER A 246 5.95 -13.11 33.95
CA SER A 246 4.64 -13.42 34.56
C SER A 246 3.82 -12.15 34.79
N ILE A 247 4.48 -11.03 35.08
CA ILE A 247 3.87 -9.72 35.22
C ILE A 247 3.61 -9.15 33.82
N ARG A 248 2.34 -8.97 33.47
CA ARG A 248 1.91 -8.46 32.15
C ARG A 248 1.89 -6.95 32.06
N SER A 249 2.85 -6.27 32.67
CA SER A 249 2.99 -4.81 32.51
C SER A 249 3.66 -4.49 31.17
N ALA A 250 3.33 -3.33 30.58
CA ALA A 250 3.92 -2.91 29.32
C ALA A 250 5.44 -2.74 29.42
N GLY A 251 5.94 -2.18 30.54
CA GLY A 251 7.37 -2.04 30.80
C GLY A 251 8.10 -3.38 30.89
N ALA A 252 7.59 -4.33 31.69
CA ALA A 252 8.21 -5.65 31.80
C ALA A 252 8.27 -6.39 30.45
N MET A 253 7.23 -6.24 29.62
CA MET A 253 7.23 -6.83 28.28
C MET A 253 8.18 -6.12 27.32
N ALA A 254 8.31 -4.79 27.41
CA ALA A 254 9.30 -4.03 26.65
C ALA A 254 10.74 -4.47 27.00
N ASP A 255 11.05 -4.63 28.29
CA ASP A 255 12.34 -5.14 28.76
C ASP A 255 12.62 -6.56 28.22
N ALA A 256 11.61 -7.43 28.21
CA ALA A 256 11.73 -8.77 27.64
C ALA A 256 11.96 -8.77 26.12
N ILE A 257 11.35 -7.83 25.39
CA ILE A 257 11.62 -7.63 23.95
C ILE A 257 13.06 -7.12 23.75
N GLN A 258 13.56 -6.25 24.62
CA GLN A 258 14.97 -5.86 24.57
C GLN A 258 15.91 -7.01 24.89
N ASP A 259 15.59 -7.85 25.88
CA ASP A 259 16.35 -9.08 26.18
C ASP A 259 16.37 -10.03 24.97
N TYR A 260 15.22 -10.21 24.31
CA TYR A 260 15.13 -10.96 23.05
C TYR A 260 16.11 -10.41 22.00
N MET A 261 16.14 -9.08 21.79
CA MET A 261 17.05 -8.46 20.82
C MET A 261 18.53 -8.65 21.19
N ARG A 262 18.85 -8.61 22.50
CA ARG A 262 20.23 -8.83 23.00
C ARG A 262 20.71 -10.28 22.83
N ARG A 263 19.78 -11.24 22.78
CA ARG A 263 20.04 -12.68 22.58
C ARG A 263 20.23 -13.09 21.12
N LEU A 264 19.94 -12.19 20.16
CA LEU A 264 20.21 -12.44 18.76
C LEU A 264 21.74 -12.52 18.49
N PRO A 265 22.19 -13.32 17.51
CA PRO A 265 23.61 -13.44 17.19
C PRO A 265 24.22 -12.09 16.80
N ARG A 266 25.40 -11.78 17.35
CA ARG A 266 26.08 -10.48 17.18
C ARG A 266 27.02 -10.44 15.97
N ASP A 267 27.35 -11.60 15.40
CA ASP A 267 28.27 -11.79 14.28
C ASP A 267 27.64 -11.49 12.90
N ARG A 268 26.37 -11.06 12.89
CA ARG A 268 25.56 -10.79 11.70
C ARG A 268 24.48 -9.76 11.99
N LEU A 269 23.90 -9.23 10.91
CA LEU A 269 22.72 -8.40 10.99
C LEU A 269 21.44 -9.24 11.17
N ASN A 270 20.57 -8.80 12.08
CA ASN A 270 19.26 -9.40 12.32
C ASN A 270 18.18 -8.40 11.94
N PHE A 271 17.45 -8.67 10.87
CA PHE A 271 16.40 -7.81 10.37
C PHE A 271 15.06 -8.17 11.03
N LEU A 272 14.50 -7.25 11.81
CA LEU A 272 13.14 -7.33 12.32
C LEU A 272 12.19 -6.71 11.29
N LEU A 273 11.43 -7.57 10.62
CA LEU A 273 10.48 -7.22 9.56
C LEU A 273 9.08 -7.10 10.16
N ILE A 274 8.67 -5.88 10.48
CA ILE A 274 7.45 -5.58 11.24
C ILE A 274 6.37 -5.04 10.31
N ASP A 275 5.36 -5.86 10.08
CA ASP A 275 4.18 -5.48 9.31
C ASP A 275 3.01 -5.09 10.22
N GLU A 276 2.12 -4.25 9.68
CA GLU A 276 0.95 -3.70 10.37
C GLU A 276 1.29 -2.96 11.68
N ALA A 277 2.43 -2.24 11.68
CA ALA A 277 3.01 -1.59 12.85
C ALA A 277 2.16 -0.44 13.42
N GLN A 278 1.22 0.13 12.66
CA GLN A 278 0.24 1.06 13.21
C GLN A 278 -0.60 0.44 14.33
N SER A 279 -0.66 -0.90 14.42
CA SER A 279 -1.37 -1.62 15.48
C SER A 279 -0.86 -1.27 16.88
N PHE A 280 0.39 -0.83 17.02
CA PHE A 280 0.93 -0.29 18.29
C PHE A 280 0.16 0.94 18.79
N TYR A 281 -0.54 1.64 17.89
CA TYR A 281 -1.24 2.89 18.16
C TYR A 281 -2.76 2.78 18.04
N LEU A 282 -3.29 1.58 17.86
CA LEU A 282 -4.71 1.29 17.75
C LEU A 282 -5.23 0.56 19.00
N MET A 283 -4.68 0.89 20.17
CA MET A 283 -5.10 0.33 21.46
C MET A 283 -6.51 0.80 21.78
N THR A 284 -7.39 -0.09 22.23
CA THR A 284 -8.81 0.24 22.44
C THR A 284 -9.26 -0.10 23.85
N ARG A 285 -10.12 0.76 24.43
CA ARG A 285 -10.82 0.44 25.67
C ARG A 285 -12.11 -0.34 25.40
N PRO A 286 -12.44 -1.35 26.23
CA PRO A 286 -13.78 -1.91 26.26
C PRO A 286 -14.78 -0.80 26.60
N VAL A 287 -15.79 -0.60 25.76
CA VAL A 287 -16.84 0.39 26.04
C VAL A 287 -17.89 -0.26 26.93
N SER A 288 -18.24 0.40 28.05
CA SER A 288 -19.32 -0.04 28.93
C SER A 288 -20.63 -0.20 28.15
N LYS A 289 -21.43 -1.23 28.46
CA LYS A 289 -22.68 -1.56 27.77
C LYS A 289 -23.71 -0.41 27.75
N ASP A 290 -23.55 0.59 28.61
CA ASP A 290 -24.46 1.74 28.74
C ASP A 290 -24.07 2.97 27.89
N SER A 291 -23.01 2.89 27.07
CA SER A 291 -22.61 4.00 26.19
C SER A 291 -23.32 3.94 24.83
N PRO A 292 -23.91 5.04 24.33
CA PRO A 292 -24.57 5.09 23.02
C PRO A 292 -23.61 4.99 21.83
N LEU A 293 -22.29 5.05 22.06
CA LEU A 293 -21.27 4.87 21.03
C LEU A 293 -21.07 3.39 20.72
N ARG A 294 -21.68 2.88 19.64
CA ARG A 294 -21.33 1.58 19.06
C ARG A 294 -19.92 1.64 18.44
N GLY A 295 -18.93 1.17 19.19
CA GLY A 295 -17.55 1.00 18.72
C GLY A 295 -16.56 1.04 19.88
N SER A 296 -15.39 0.41 19.76
CA SER A 296 -14.33 0.54 20.76
C SER A 296 -13.59 1.88 20.57
N ALA A 297 -13.52 2.69 21.62
CA ALA A 297 -12.80 3.96 21.59
C ALA A 297 -11.29 3.72 21.75
N LEU A 298 -10.46 4.57 21.13
CA LEU A 298 -9.01 4.53 21.33
C LEU A 298 -8.66 4.83 22.79
N ASP A 299 -7.78 4.02 23.35
CA ASP A 299 -7.19 4.23 24.66
C ASP A 299 -6.03 5.24 24.53
N VAL A 300 -6.32 6.52 24.77
CA VAL A 300 -5.32 7.60 24.61
C VAL A 300 -4.09 7.37 25.48
N ASP A 301 -4.27 6.95 26.73
CA ASP A 301 -3.16 6.73 27.66
C ASP A 301 -2.30 5.55 27.23
N ALA A 302 -2.93 4.44 26.85
CA ALA A 302 -2.21 3.27 26.33
C ALA A 302 -1.46 3.61 25.03
N VAL A 303 -2.05 4.40 24.14
CA VAL A 303 -1.38 4.86 22.91
C VAL A 303 -0.17 5.74 23.22
N LEU A 304 -0.25 6.65 24.20
CA LEU A 304 0.88 7.47 24.64
C LEU A 304 2.01 6.62 25.21
N ASP A 305 1.70 5.60 26.00
CA ASP A 305 2.69 4.66 26.51
C ASP A 305 3.32 3.84 25.39
N MET A 306 2.53 3.36 24.44
CA MET A 306 3.03 2.63 23.27
C MET A 306 3.91 3.48 22.36
N ARG A 307 3.68 4.80 22.23
CA ARG A 307 4.61 5.73 21.55
C ARG A 307 5.97 5.77 22.20
N ARG A 308 6.03 5.81 23.53
CA ARG A 308 7.30 5.82 24.27
C ARG A 308 8.02 4.49 24.09
N ILE A 309 7.31 3.37 24.26
CA ILE A 309 7.87 2.02 24.15
C ILE A 309 8.38 1.76 22.74
N LEU A 310 7.60 2.05 21.68
CA LEU A 310 8.06 1.80 20.32
C LEU A 310 9.27 2.67 19.96
N LYS A 311 9.29 3.94 20.41
CA LYS A 311 10.48 4.79 20.25
C LYS A 311 11.71 4.16 20.89
N GLU A 312 11.58 3.72 22.14
CA GLU A 312 12.68 3.08 22.88
C GLU A 312 13.17 1.82 22.17
N LEU A 313 12.25 0.92 21.79
CA LEU A 313 12.60 -0.31 21.07
C LEU A 313 13.34 -0.03 19.76
N LEU A 314 12.94 1.00 19.00
CA LEU A 314 13.58 1.35 17.73
C LEU A 314 14.94 2.04 17.89
N LEU A 315 15.07 2.96 18.85
CA LEU A 315 16.28 3.77 19.01
C LEU A 315 17.35 3.11 19.89
N ASP A 316 16.94 2.32 20.88
CA ASP A 316 17.84 1.62 21.81
C ASP A 316 18.10 0.16 21.38
N SER A 317 17.76 -0.16 20.14
CA SER A 317 18.09 -1.43 19.53
C SER A 317 19.60 -1.67 19.50
N PRO A 318 20.07 -2.90 19.81
CA PRO A 318 21.46 -3.25 19.61
C PRO A 318 21.90 -3.01 18.17
N HIS A 319 23.16 -2.63 17.95
CA HIS A 319 23.72 -2.32 16.62
C HIS A 319 23.81 -3.53 15.67
N TRP A 320 23.40 -4.73 16.09
CA TRP A 320 23.23 -5.92 15.25
C TRP A 320 21.76 -6.22 14.90
N VAL A 321 20.85 -5.32 15.26
CA VAL A 321 19.40 -5.42 15.01
C VAL A 321 18.95 -4.26 14.15
N ALA A 322 18.37 -4.56 12.99
CA ALA A 322 17.87 -3.57 12.03
C ALA A 322 16.36 -3.71 11.89
N TRP A 323 15.61 -2.63 12.07
CA TRP A 323 14.14 -2.64 11.92
C TRP A 323 13.73 -2.20 10.53
N ALA A 324 12.84 -2.96 9.90
CA ALA A 324 12.09 -2.56 8.72
C ALA A 324 10.59 -2.64 9.02
N VAL A 325 9.86 -1.56 8.73
CA VAL A 325 8.51 -1.33 9.25
C VAL A 325 7.56 -0.92 8.13
N THR A 326 6.36 -1.49 8.10
CA THR A 326 5.24 -1.07 7.27
C THR A 326 3.91 -1.20 8.03
N GLY A 327 2.86 -0.59 7.49
CA GLY A 327 1.49 -0.78 7.93
C GLY A 327 0.48 -0.46 6.84
N SER A 328 -0.72 -1.04 6.88
CA SER A 328 -1.80 -0.64 5.97
C SER A 328 -2.25 0.80 6.19
N SER A 329 -2.30 1.25 7.45
CA SER A 329 -2.67 2.63 7.85
C SER A 329 -1.42 3.47 8.13
N MET A 330 -0.66 3.77 7.07
CA MET A 330 0.60 4.52 7.19
C MET A 330 0.38 5.94 7.72
N ALA A 331 -0.76 6.58 7.43
CA ALA A 331 -0.99 7.92 7.93
C ALA A 331 -1.10 7.91 9.47
N THR A 332 -1.81 6.93 10.04
CA THR A 332 -1.87 6.70 11.50
C THR A 332 -0.48 6.46 12.09
N LEU A 333 0.33 5.62 11.43
CA LEU A 333 1.70 5.36 11.85
C LEU A 333 2.52 6.66 11.89
N TRP A 334 2.51 7.45 10.81
CA TRP A 334 3.25 8.71 10.74
C TRP A 334 2.76 9.76 11.72
N ALA A 335 1.45 9.88 11.94
CA ALA A 335 0.88 10.81 12.91
C ALA A 335 1.36 10.49 14.33
N ASN A 336 1.37 9.21 14.70
CA ASN A 336 1.87 8.80 16.01
C ASN A 336 3.38 8.98 16.15
N ILE A 337 4.17 8.66 15.12
CA ILE A 337 5.63 8.88 15.11
C ILE A 337 5.96 10.38 15.23
N ALA A 338 5.21 11.25 14.54
CA ALA A 338 5.40 12.70 14.62
C ALA A 338 4.98 13.26 15.98
N ALA A 339 3.96 12.68 16.62
CA ALA A 339 3.48 13.06 17.94
C ALA A 339 4.29 12.43 19.10
N THR A 340 5.31 11.62 18.80
CA THR A 340 6.15 11.00 19.82
C THR A 340 6.98 12.05 20.58
N PRO A 341 7.08 11.98 21.93
CA PRO A 341 7.88 12.90 22.73
C PRO A 341 9.33 13.03 22.26
N THR A 342 9.83 14.27 22.17
CA THR A 342 11.09 14.61 21.50
C THR A 342 12.34 14.55 22.38
N ASN A 343 12.30 13.94 23.57
CA ASN A 343 13.46 13.83 24.48
C ASN A 343 14.73 13.41 23.71
N GLY A 344 15.60 14.38 23.40
CA GLY A 344 16.82 14.26 22.59
C GLY A 344 16.64 13.96 21.10
N PHE A 345 15.86 12.93 20.74
CA PHE A 345 15.83 12.34 19.40
C PHE A 345 14.40 12.11 18.92
N PRO A 346 13.84 12.96 18.04
CA PRO A 346 12.52 12.76 17.48
C PRO A 346 12.54 11.61 16.44
N LEU A 347 11.78 10.53 16.67
CA LEU A 347 11.77 9.35 15.79
C LEU A 347 11.49 9.70 14.32
N ILE A 348 10.65 10.72 14.08
CA ILE A 348 10.36 11.23 12.74
C ILE A 348 11.58 11.85 12.02
N MET A 349 12.69 12.14 12.71
CA MET A 349 13.95 12.58 12.11
C MET A 349 15.02 11.49 12.12
N HIS A 350 14.81 10.40 12.86
CA HIS A 350 15.78 9.32 13.05
C HIS A 350 15.31 8.02 12.39
N HIS A 351 15.03 8.10 11.10
CA HIS A 351 14.64 6.95 10.31
C HIS A 351 15.12 7.08 8.86
N ARG A 352 15.12 5.94 8.15
CA ARG A 352 15.18 5.88 6.69
C ARG A 352 13.79 5.60 6.16
N ARG A 353 13.50 6.12 4.98
CA ARG A 353 12.20 5.99 4.34
C ARG A 353 12.40 5.55 2.91
N LEU A 354 11.74 4.46 2.55
CA LEU A 354 11.62 4.00 1.17
C LEU A 354 10.19 4.25 0.75
N ASN A 355 9.97 5.09 -0.27
CA ASN A 355 8.62 5.38 -0.71
C ASN A 355 8.27 4.59 -1.97
N LEU A 356 7.19 3.81 -1.89
CA LEU A 356 6.66 3.13 -3.05
C LEU A 356 5.95 4.11 -3.98
N SER A 357 6.25 3.98 -5.28
CA SER A 357 5.64 4.83 -6.30
C SER A 357 4.12 4.57 -6.39
N PRO A 358 3.30 5.64 -6.48
CA PRO A 358 1.84 5.53 -6.54
C PRO A 358 1.34 4.98 -7.88
N THR A 359 2.11 5.25 -8.93
CA THR A 359 1.84 4.89 -10.31
C THR A 359 3.13 4.41 -10.96
N VAL A 360 2.95 3.65 -12.03
CA VAL A 360 4.01 3.25 -12.95
C VAL A 360 3.59 3.59 -14.38
N SER A 361 4.57 3.70 -15.27
CA SER A 361 4.32 3.91 -16.70
C SER A 361 3.55 2.73 -17.31
N MET A 362 2.79 3.00 -18.36
CA MET A 362 2.09 2.00 -19.17
C MET A 362 2.90 0.75 -19.52
N GLY A 363 4.13 0.92 -20.05
CA GLY A 363 4.98 -0.24 -20.39
C GLY A 363 5.30 -1.15 -19.19
N VAL A 364 5.40 -0.58 -17.98
CA VAL A 364 5.62 -1.37 -16.75
C VAL A 364 4.35 -2.12 -16.34
N VAL A 365 3.18 -1.50 -16.49
CA VAL A 365 1.89 -2.18 -16.25
C VAL A 365 1.74 -3.36 -17.21
N HIS A 366 2.10 -3.16 -18.48
CA HIS A 366 2.11 -4.23 -19.49
C HIS A 366 3.07 -5.37 -19.10
N ASP A 367 4.32 -5.04 -18.73
CA ASP A 367 5.29 -6.06 -18.29
C ASP A 367 4.76 -6.86 -17.09
N ALA A 368 4.10 -6.21 -16.12
CA ALA A 368 3.45 -6.89 -15.01
C ALA A 368 2.28 -7.76 -15.47
N TRP A 369 1.44 -7.25 -16.38
CA TRP A 369 0.30 -8.00 -16.93
C TRP A 369 0.73 -9.25 -17.67
N GLU A 370 1.82 -9.19 -18.44
CA GLU A 370 2.39 -10.35 -19.14
C GLU A 370 2.79 -11.49 -18.19
N GLN A 371 3.24 -11.16 -16.97
CA GLN A 371 3.53 -12.16 -15.94
C GLN A 371 2.25 -12.67 -15.27
N LEU A 372 1.28 -11.79 -15.04
CA LEU A 372 0.04 -12.12 -14.34
C LEU A 372 -0.96 -12.88 -15.22
N LYS A 373 -1.00 -12.68 -16.53
CA LYS A 373 -1.98 -13.33 -17.43
C LYS A 373 -1.85 -14.84 -17.53
N ALA A 374 -0.68 -15.39 -17.18
CA ALA A 374 -0.43 -16.83 -17.15
C ALA A 374 -1.15 -17.55 -15.98
N TRP A 375 -1.95 -16.82 -15.21
CA TRP A 375 -2.63 -17.28 -14.01
C TRP A 375 -3.98 -17.94 -14.34
N ASP A 376 -4.25 -19.10 -13.73
CA ASP A 376 -5.54 -19.82 -13.76
C ASP A 376 -6.43 -19.48 -12.54
N PRO A 377 -7.75 -19.21 -12.66
CA PRO A 377 -8.53 -19.01 -13.89
C PRO A 377 -8.08 -17.81 -14.72
N ALA A 378 -8.34 -17.88 -16.02
CA ALA A 378 -8.07 -16.81 -16.97
C ALA A 378 -8.60 -15.46 -16.45
N LEU A 379 -7.74 -14.45 -16.55
CA LEU A 379 -8.04 -13.08 -16.13
C LEU A 379 -8.75 -12.34 -17.27
N PRO A 380 -9.70 -11.42 -16.99
CA PRO A 380 -10.31 -10.58 -18.02
C PRO A 380 -9.26 -9.65 -18.64
N ASP A 381 -9.20 -9.60 -19.96
CA ASP A 381 -8.22 -8.78 -20.69
C ASP A 381 -8.33 -7.28 -20.37
N ASP A 382 -9.53 -6.81 -20.04
CA ASP A 382 -9.77 -5.41 -19.71
C ASP A 382 -9.38 -5.03 -18.27
N LEU A 383 -8.98 -5.99 -17.43
CA LEU A 383 -8.56 -5.75 -16.05
C LEU A 383 -7.30 -4.87 -15.97
N VAL A 384 -6.36 -5.03 -16.90
CA VAL A 384 -5.07 -4.33 -16.91
C VAL A 384 -5.22 -2.81 -16.93
N TRP A 385 -6.15 -2.30 -17.74
CA TRP A 385 -6.38 -0.87 -17.89
C TRP A 385 -7.49 -0.35 -16.98
N ARG A 386 -8.42 -1.21 -16.54
CA ARG A 386 -9.41 -0.84 -15.52
C ARG A 386 -8.75 -0.68 -14.15
N SER A 387 -7.71 -1.45 -13.86
CA SER A 387 -6.92 -1.29 -12.63
C SER A 387 -6.27 0.09 -12.57
N PRO A 388 -6.14 0.70 -11.38
CA PRO A 388 -5.19 1.79 -11.18
C PRO A 388 -3.79 1.40 -11.72
N PRO A 389 -3.01 2.33 -12.30
CA PRO A 389 -1.75 2.02 -12.96
C PRO A 389 -0.62 1.77 -11.93
N GLN A 390 -0.78 0.73 -11.11
CA GLN A 390 0.11 0.33 -10.02
C GLN A 390 0.15 -1.21 -9.97
N ILE A 391 1.37 -1.76 -9.92
CA ILE A 391 1.65 -3.20 -10.08
C ILE A 391 0.99 -4.07 -9.00
N ALA A 392 1.14 -3.69 -7.73
CA ALA A 392 0.59 -4.43 -6.60
C ALA A 392 -0.94 -4.33 -6.51
N THR A 393 -1.54 -3.21 -6.91
CA THR A 393 -3.00 -3.08 -7.01
C THR A 393 -3.56 -3.97 -8.12
N LEU A 394 -2.88 -4.03 -9.27
CA LEU A 394 -3.24 -4.97 -10.33
C LEU A 394 -3.11 -6.42 -9.84
N ALA A 395 -1.98 -6.78 -9.22
CA ALA A 395 -1.78 -8.12 -8.66
C ALA A 395 -2.83 -8.49 -7.60
N TYR A 396 -3.22 -7.54 -6.75
CA TYR A 396 -4.30 -7.70 -5.77
C TYR A 396 -5.65 -7.97 -6.46
N LEU A 397 -5.99 -7.21 -7.51
CA LEU A 397 -7.23 -7.44 -8.27
C LEU A 397 -7.21 -8.81 -8.96
N CYS A 398 -6.08 -9.21 -9.55
CA CYS A 398 -5.94 -10.56 -10.11
C CYS A 398 -6.15 -11.64 -9.03
N GLN A 399 -5.66 -11.42 -7.81
CA GLN A 399 -5.91 -12.32 -6.69
C GLN A 399 -7.39 -12.36 -6.30
N GLU A 400 -8.04 -11.21 -6.16
CA GLU A 400 -9.47 -11.14 -5.81
C GLU A 400 -10.35 -11.81 -6.88
N TRP A 401 -10.02 -11.67 -8.17
CA TRP A 401 -10.71 -12.39 -9.25
C TRP A 401 -10.69 -13.90 -9.03
N ARG A 402 -9.52 -14.45 -8.67
CA ARG A 402 -9.31 -15.89 -8.50
C ARG A 402 -10.04 -16.46 -7.29
N TYR A 403 -9.97 -15.76 -6.16
CA TYR A 403 -10.39 -16.30 -4.86
C TYR A 403 -11.76 -15.80 -4.40
N SER A 404 -12.15 -14.58 -4.73
CA SER A 404 -13.43 -14.01 -4.28
C SER A 404 -14.59 -14.51 -5.14
N ARG A 405 -14.39 -14.64 -6.47
CA ARG A 405 -15.41 -15.00 -7.49
C ARG A 405 -16.76 -14.26 -7.33
N THR A 406 -16.77 -13.12 -6.63
CA THR A 406 -17.96 -12.33 -6.34
C THR A 406 -18.33 -11.39 -7.49
N ALA A 407 -17.33 -10.98 -8.29
CA ALA A 407 -17.52 -10.14 -9.45
C ALA A 407 -17.57 -10.98 -10.73
N SER A 408 -18.50 -10.64 -11.62
CA SER A 408 -18.68 -11.25 -12.93
C SER A 408 -17.87 -10.56 -14.03
N THR A 409 -17.45 -9.32 -13.80
CA THR A 409 -16.69 -8.50 -14.76
C THR A 409 -15.53 -7.77 -14.08
N ALA A 410 -14.51 -7.37 -14.85
CA ALA A 410 -13.40 -6.57 -14.33
C ALA A 410 -13.86 -5.19 -13.80
N ALA A 411 -14.88 -4.60 -14.41
CA ALA A 411 -15.46 -3.33 -13.96
C ALA A 411 -16.06 -3.48 -12.56
N GLU A 412 -16.90 -4.50 -12.36
CA GLU A 412 -17.51 -4.81 -11.07
C GLU A 412 -16.45 -5.14 -10.01
N LEU A 413 -15.41 -5.89 -10.36
CA LEU A 413 -14.33 -6.22 -9.45
C LEU A 413 -13.60 -4.97 -8.94
N VAL A 414 -13.21 -4.08 -9.87
CA VAL A 414 -12.51 -2.83 -9.53
C VAL A 414 -13.41 -1.94 -8.68
N GLU A 415 -14.70 -1.83 -9.02
CA GLU A 415 -15.67 -1.05 -8.26
C GLU A 415 -15.88 -1.60 -6.85
N ASN A 416 -16.10 -2.91 -6.70
CA ASN A 416 -16.25 -3.56 -5.40
C ASN A 416 -14.97 -3.36 -4.56
N THR A 417 -13.80 -3.49 -5.18
CA THR A 417 -12.52 -3.24 -4.47
C THR A 417 -12.39 -1.80 -4.00
N MET A 418 -12.77 -0.83 -4.84
CA MET A 418 -12.75 0.59 -4.47
C MET A 418 -13.69 0.87 -3.29
N THR A 419 -14.95 0.42 -3.40
CA THR A 419 -16.03 0.76 -2.47
C THR A 419 -15.99 -0.03 -1.16
N GLN A 420 -15.58 -1.30 -1.21
CA GLN A 420 -15.60 -2.20 -0.05
C GLN A 420 -14.23 -2.33 0.64
N LYS A 421 -13.13 -1.95 -0.04
CA LYS A 421 -11.77 -2.11 0.50
C LYS A 421 -11.03 -0.79 0.60
N LEU A 422 -10.73 -0.14 -0.53
CA LEU A 422 -9.81 0.99 -0.56
C LEU A 422 -10.38 2.23 0.14
N ILE A 423 -11.59 2.66 -0.23
CA ILE A 423 -12.22 3.85 0.36
C ILE A 423 -12.47 3.67 1.87
N PRO A 424 -13.03 2.54 2.35
CA PRO A 424 -13.18 2.29 3.78
C PRO A 424 -11.87 2.29 4.56
N GLU A 425 -10.80 1.68 4.03
CA GLU A 425 -9.49 1.67 4.69
C GLU A 425 -8.89 3.09 4.78
N VAL A 426 -9.02 3.91 3.72
CA VAL A 426 -8.56 5.32 3.75
C VAL A 426 -9.39 6.16 4.73
N LEU A 427 -10.72 5.97 4.77
CA LEU A 427 -11.60 6.65 5.72
C LEU A 427 -11.23 6.31 7.17
N ALA A 428 -11.02 5.02 7.47
CA ALA A 428 -10.65 4.57 8.80
C ALA A 428 -9.29 5.12 9.25
N ASP A 429 -8.29 5.11 8.36
CA ASP A 429 -6.96 5.67 8.62
C ASP A 429 -7.06 7.18 8.87
N LEU A 430 -7.75 7.92 7.99
CA LEU A 430 -7.86 9.37 8.11
C LEU A 430 -8.62 9.80 9.38
N ARG A 431 -9.69 9.11 9.77
CA ARG A 431 -10.38 9.37 11.05
C ARG A 431 -9.43 9.25 12.24
N THR A 432 -8.65 8.17 12.26
CA THR A 432 -7.68 7.91 13.32
C THR A 432 -6.61 9.00 13.37
N VAL A 433 -6.08 9.39 12.20
CA VAL A 433 -5.06 10.44 12.11
C VAL A 433 -5.55 11.79 12.59
N LEU A 434 -6.76 12.18 12.20
CA LEU A 434 -7.32 13.48 12.59
C LEU A 434 -7.56 13.56 14.10
N GLN A 435 -7.90 12.43 14.74
CA GLN A 435 -7.96 12.35 16.20
C GLN A 435 -6.58 12.56 16.83
N VAL A 436 -5.52 12.00 16.24
CA VAL A 436 -4.14 12.13 16.73
C VAL A 436 -3.58 13.54 16.54
N LEU A 437 -3.82 14.15 15.38
CA LEU A 437 -3.29 15.49 15.06
C LEU A 437 -4.09 16.62 15.72
N GLY A 438 -5.35 16.37 16.06
CA GLY A 438 -6.27 17.41 16.50
C GLY A 438 -6.69 18.36 15.37
N GLN A 439 -7.63 19.26 15.67
CA GLN A 439 -8.19 20.25 14.72
C GLN A 439 -8.67 19.63 13.38
N PRO A 440 -9.58 18.64 13.41
CA PRO A 440 -9.97 17.86 12.24
C PRO A 440 -10.44 18.74 11.06
N ALA A 441 -11.23 19.79 11.32
CA ALA A 441 -11.72 20.68 10.28
C ALA A 441 -10.59 21.41 9.52
N ALA A 442 -9.60 21.96 10.24
CA ALA A 442 -8.47 22.66 9.61
C ALA A 442 -7.61 21.70 8.78
N GLN A 443 -7.38 20.49 9.28
CA GLN A 443 -6.59 19.48 8.58
C GLN A 443 -7.29 18.97 7.33
N LEU A 444 -8.61 18.78 7.39
CA LEU A 444 -9.41 18.39 6.23
C LEU A 444 -9.43 19.47 5.16
N LEU A 445 -9.51 20.75 5.55
CA LEU A 445 -9.40 21.86 4.60
C LEU A 445 -8.08 21.81 3.84
N LEU A 446 -6.95 21.61 4.52
CA LEU A 446 -5.65 21.44 3.85
C LEU A 446 -5.63 20.24 2.90
N LEU A 447 -6.18 19.09 3.31
CA LEU A 447 -6.25 17.93 2.42
C LEU A 447 -7.14 18.18 1.19
N ARG A 448 -8.18 19.02 1.31
CA ARG A 448 -9.02 19.41 0.17
C ARG A 448 -8.32 20.43 -0.73
N GLU A 449 -7.59 21.38 -0.16
CA GLU A 449 -6.77 22.33 -0.93
C GLU A 449 -5.70 21.60 -1.75
N LEU A 450 -5.16 20.47 -1.27
CA LEU A 450 -4.26 19.61 -2.06
C LEU A 450 -4.93 19.04 -3.32
N LEU A 451 -6.26 18.85 -3.29
CA LEU A 451 -7.03 18.36 -4.45
C LEU A 451 -7.33 19.48 -5.45
N ASP A 452 -7.20 20.74 -5.04
CA ASP A 452 -7.45 21.88 -5.92
C ASP A 452 -6.27 22.04 -6.89
N PRO A 453 -6.47 21.84 -8.21
CA PRO A 453 -5.40 21.96 -9.19
C PRO A 453 -4.89 23.39 -9.36
N ILE A 454 -5.59 24.39 -8.81
CA ILE A 454 -5.20 25.80 -8.82
C ILE A 454 -4.48 26.15 -7.51
N SER A 455 -5.20 25.96 -6.39
CA SER A 455 -4.74 26.48 -5.11
C SER A 455 -3.54 25.70 -4.59
N GLY A 456 -3.60 24.37 -4.53
CA GLY A 456 -2.60 23.57 -3.82
C GLY A 456 -2.39 24.02 -2.36
N VAL A 457 -1.36 23.47 -1.70
CA VAL A 457 -1.04 23.80 -0.30
C VAL A 457 0.42 24.19 -0.16
N GLU A 458 0.68 25.28 0.55
CA GLU A 458 2.05 25.61 0.98
C GLU A 458 2.59 24.48 1.87
N PRO A 459 3.76 23.89 1.57
CA PRO A 459 4.31 22.79 2.34
C PRO A 459 4.23 23.04 3.84
N ASP A 460 4.65 24.21 4.32
CA ASP A 460 4.74 24.53 5.75
C ASP A 460 3.43 24.54 6.53
N LYS A 461 2.28 24.64 5.86
CA LYS A 461 0.97 24.52 6.50
C LYS A 461 0.59 23.07 6.77
N LEU A 462 1.14 22.13 6.01
CA LEU A 462 0.81 20.71 6.11
C LEU A 462 1.52 20.07 7.31
N PRO A 463 0.81 19.35 8.20
CA PRO A 463 1.43 18.60 9.28
C PRO A 463 2.52 17.66 8.77
N LEU A 464 3.57 17.50 9.56
CA LEU A 464 4.71 16.67 9.21
C LEU A 464 4.31 15.23 8.86
N ALA A 465 3.31 14.67 9.56
CA ALA A 465 2.78 13.34 9.27
C ALA A 465 2.22 13.23 7.84
N PHE A 466 1.44 14.22 7.39
CA PHE A 466 0.92 14.25 6.02
C PHE A 466 2.01 14.58 5.01
N LYS A 467 2.96 15.47 5.31
CA LYS A 467 4.14 15.69 4.45
C LYS A 467 4.88 14.38 4.17
N VAL A 468 5.11 13.59 5.21
CA VAL A 468 5.84 12.33 5.09
C VAL A 468 5.02 11.28 4.35
N GLN A 469 3.73 11.13 4.68
CA GLN A 469 2.81 10.22 4.01
C GLN A 469 2.69 10.53 2.51
N LEU A 470 2.51 11.81 2.16
CA LEU A 470 2.19 12.29 0.82
C LEU A 470 3.41 12.54 -0.07
N ALA A 471 4.64 12.34 0.43
CA ALA A 471 5.86 12.66 -0.31
C ALA A 471 6.01 11.96 -1.67
N SER A 472 5.31 10.85 -1.90
CA SER A 472 5.27 10.17 -3.21
C SER A 472 3.95 10.32 -3.95
N PHE A 473 2.99 11.03 -3.38
CA PHE A 473 1.66 11.22 -3.93
C PHE A 473 1.41 12.67 -4.34
N ALA A 474 2.17 13.61 -3.78
CA ALA A 474 2.11 15.02 -4.11
C ALA A 474 3.26 15.42 -5.04
N THR A 475 3.00 16.36 -5.94
CA THR A 475 4.07 17.09 -6.63
C THR A 475 4.14 18.52 -6.15
N GLU A 476 5.36 19.05 -6.10
CA GLU A 476 5.61 20.45 -5.83
C GLU A 476 5.68 21.22 -7.13
N ARG A 477 4.91 22.30 -7.24
CA ARG A 477 4.90 23.23 -8.37
C ARG A 477 4.77 24.64 -7.82
N ASP A 478 5.66 25.54 -8.25
CA ASP A 478 5.67 26.94 -7.81
C ASP A 478 5.60 27.11 -6.27
N GLY A 479 6.29 26.23 -5.54
CA GLY A 479 6.34 26.24 -4.07
C GLY A 479 5.07 25.74 -3.38
N ARG A 480 4.14 25.12 -4.12
CA ARG A 480 2.89 24.53 -3.59
C ARG A 480 2.82 23.04 -3.89
N LEU A 481 2.21 22.29 -2.97
CA LEU A 481 1.96 20.86 -3.09
C LEU A 481 0.57 20.62 -3.69
N TYR A 482 0.50 19.66 -4.60
CA TYR A 482 -0.72 19.21 -5.25
C TYR A 482 -0.82 17.70 -5.18
N LEU A 483 -1.99 17.14 -4.91
CA LEU A 483 -2.22 15.71 -4.95
C LEU A 483 -2.57 15.27 -6.38
N ASP A 484 -1.54 14.87 -7.13
CA ASP A 484 -1.68 14.48 -8.53
C ASP A 484 -2.08 13.01 -8.74
N TYR A 485 -2.27 12.27 -7.65
CA TYR A 485 -2.59 10.86 -7.74
C TYR A 485 -4.12 10.62 -7.75
N PRO A 486 -4.72 10.23 -8.89
CA PRO A 486 -6.17 10.23 -9.06
C PRO A 486 -6.91 9.27 -8.12
N LEU A 487 -6.31 8.13 -7.76
CA LEU A 487 -6.98 7.15 -6.90
C LEU A 487 -7.15 7.66 -5.46
N LEU A 488 -6.10 8.29 -4.90
CA LEU A 488 -6.21 8.90 -3.57
C LEU A 488 -7.04 10.16 -3.62
N ALA A 489 -6.96 10.95 -4.69
CA ALA A 489 -7.85 12.09 -4.89
C ALA A 489 -9.32 11.64 -4.88
N GLN A 490 -9.67 10.61 -5.64
CA GLN A 490 -11.01 10.01 -5.64
C GLN A 490 -11.39 9.47 -4.26
N ALA A 491 -10.50 8.77 -3.57
CA ALA A 491 -10.78 8.27 -2.23
C ALA A 491 -11.03 9.41 -1.23
N LEU A 492 -10.22 10.47 -1.26
CA LEU A 492 -10.39 11.65 -0.40
C LEU A 492 -11.68 12.42 -0.73
N GLN A 493 -12.00 12.57 -2.02
CA GLN A 493 -13.27 13.19 -2.44
C GLN A 493 -14.48 12.35 -2.02
N ALA A 494 -14.41 11.02 -2.14
CA ALA A 494 -15.49 10.12 -1.80
C ALA A 494 -15.81 10.06 -0.31
N ILE A 495 -14.86 10.45 0.54
CA ILE A 495 -15.00 10.42 2.01
C ILE A 495 -15.18 11.80 2.63
N THR A 496 -15.13 12.87 1.84
CA THR A 496 -15.34 14.24 2.30
C THR A 496 -16.63 14.82 1.73
N THR A 497 -17.39 15.51 2.57
CA THR A 497 -18.61 16.23 2.16
C THR A 497 -18.23 17.50 1.39
N GLU A 498 -19.22 18.12 0.73
CA GLU A 498 -19.04 19.44 0.12
C GLU A 498 -18.65 20.51 1.17
N SER A 499 -19.18 20.40 2.40
CA SER A 499 -18.82 21.26 3.54
C SER A 499 -17.40 21.01 4.07
N GLY A 500 -16.74 19.93 3.66
CA GLY A 500 -15.35 19.61 4.03
C GLY A 500 -15.20 18.78 5.29
N GLU A 501 -16.27 18.10 5.69
CA GLU A 501 -16.27 17.18 6.82
C GLU A 501 -16.06 15.74 6.33
N LEU A 502 -15.58 14.86 7.20
CA LEU A 502 -15.56 13.44 6.89
C LEU A 502 -16.96 12.86 6.95
N LEU A 503 -17.24 11.90 6.08
CA LEU A 503 -18.47 11.11 6.19
C LEU A 503 -18.53 10.37 7.52
N ASP A 504 -19.73 10.27 8.09
CA ASP A 504 -19.99 9.52 9.34
C ASP A 504 -20.07 8.01 9.12
N SER A 505 -20.48 7.57 7.93
CA SER A 505 -20.63 6.15 7.59
C SER A 505 -20.09 5.82 6.21
N ILE A 506 -19.57 4.60 6.05
CA ILE A 506 -19.19 4.01 4.77
C ILE A 506 -20.40 3.93 3.82
N THR A 507 -21.61 3.77 4.36
CA THR A 507 -22.85 3.72 3.56
C THR A 507 -23.20 5.04 2.89
N ALA A 508 -22.58 6.15 3.32
CA ALA A 508 -22.76 7.48 2.73
C ALA A 508 -21.74 7.79 1.62
N VAL A 509 -20.77 6.90 1.38
CA VAL A 509 -19.72 7.08 0.36
C VAL A 509 -20.37 7.17 -1.02
N GLN A 510 -20.28 8.35 -1.62
CA GLN A 510 -20.71 8.56 -2.99
C GLN A 510 -19.60 8.14 -3.94
N SER A 511 -19.84 7.10 -4.72
CA SER A 511 -18.95 6.70 -5.81
C SER A 511 -19.40 7.31 -7.13
N ILE A 512 -18.46 7.67 -7.99
CA ILE A 512 -18.71 8.04 -9.39
C ILE A 512 -18.70 6.83 -10.32
N SER A 513 -18.48 5.64 -9.74
CA SER A 513 -18.29 4.40 -10.49
C SER A 513 -19.42 4.16 -11.47
N SER A 514 -19.15 4.57 -12.69
CA SER A 514 -19.90 4.26 -13.89
C SER A 514 -18.88 3.63 -14.82
N LYS A 515 -19.29 2.59 -15.54
CA LYS A 515 -18.43 1.88 -16.50
C LYS A 515 -17.71 2.86 -17.45
N ILE A 516 -18.40 3.94 -17.81
CA ILE A 516 -17.92 5.02 -18.69
C ILE A 516 -16.79 5.86 -18.07
N PHE A 517 -16.79 6.08 -16.76
CA PHE A 517 -15.80 6.94 -16.09
C PHE A 517 -14.36 6.46 -16.30
N ARG A 518 -14.06 5.20 -15.94
CA ARG A 518 -12.69 4.66 -16.08
C ARG A 518 -12.28 4.54 -17.54
N GLU A 519 -13.22 4.15 -18.40
CA GLU A 519 -12.98 4.03 -19.83
C GLU A 519 -12.59 5.36 -20.46
N LEU A 520 -13.29 6.46 -20.11
CA LEU A 520 -12.95 7.81 -20.58
C LEU A 520 -11.63 8.33 -20.01
N VAL A 521 -11.34 8.07 -18.73
CA VAL A 521 -10.04 8.43 -18.13
C VAL A 521 -8.91 7.76 -18.92
N VAL A 522 -9.02 6.46 -19.20
CA VAL A 522 -7.98 5.71 -19.92
C VAL A 522 -7.91 6.12 -21.40
N LEU A 523 -9.05 6.33 -22.06
CA LEU A 523 -9.08 6.85 -23.44
C LEU A 523 -8.34 8.19 -23.55
N GLY A 524 -8.58 9.09 -22.59
CA GLY A 524 -7.90 10.38 -22.54
C GLY A 524 -6.40 10.26 -22.26
N GLU A 525 -5.96 9.32 -21.42
CA GLU A 525 -4.53 9.02 -21.24
C GLU A 525 -3.87 8.55 -22.55
N CYS A 526 -4.51 7.61 -23.26
CA CYS A 526 -4.03 7.15 -24.57
C CYS A 526 -3.95 8.31 -25.58
N CYS A 527 -4.94 9.21 -25.58
CA CYS A 527 -4.94 10.39 -26.43
C CYS A 527 -3.83 11.39 -26.07
N LYS A 528 -3.46 11.49 -24.79
CA LYS A 528 -2.42 12.38 -24.27
C LYS A 528 -1.00 11.84 -24.52
N ASP A 529 -0.82 10.54 -24.74
CA ASP A 529 0.50 9.92 -24.98
C ASP A 529 1.09 10.32 -26.34
N SER A 530 1.63 11.52 -26.43
CA SER A 530 2.25 12.06 -27.63
C SER A 530 3.43 11.25 -28.15
N LYS A 531 4.05 10.39 -27.33
CA LYS A 531 5.20 9.57 -27.74
C LYS A 531 4.80 8.30 -28.48
N HIS A 532 3.59 7.81 -28.25
CA HIS A 532 3.15 6.52 -28.78
C HIS A 532 1.82 6.58 -29.54
N PHE A 533 1.12 7.71 -29.53
CA PHE A 533 -0.17 7.88 -30.17
C PHE A 533 -0.21 7.40 -31.63
N ASP A 534 0.79 7.76 -32.43
CA ASP A 534 0.86 7.41 -33.86
C ASP A 534 0.94 5.89 -34.12
N ARG A 535 1.20 5.09 -33.08
CA ARG A 535 1.24 3.62 -33.16
C ARG A 535 -0.11 2.98 -32.90
N TYR A 536 -1.06 3.72 -32.31
CA TYR A 536 -2.37 3.21 -31.93
C TYR A 536 -3.34 3.29 -33.11
N LYS A 537 -3.14 2.43 -34.12
CA LYS A 537 -3.97 2.40 -35.34
C LYS A 537 -5.46 2.30 -35.04
N ASP A 538 -5.84 1.41 -34.12
CA ASP A 538 -7.24 1.22 -33.70
C ASP A 538 -7.81 2.47 -33.02
N LEU A 539 -6.98 3.21 -32.27
CA LEU A 539 -7.38 4.48 -31.65
C LEU A 539 -7.60 5.58 -32.70
N HIS A 540 -6.76 5.63 -33.73
CA HIS A 540 -6.98 6.55 -34.86
C HIS A 540 -8.30 6.26 -35.56
N SER A 541 -8.57 4.99 -35.91
CA SER A 541 -9.83 4.59 -36.56
C SER A 541 -11.04 4.88 -35.67
N LEU A 542 -10.94 4.64 -34.35
CA LEU A 542 -12.00 5.01 -33.40
C LEU A 542 -12.32 6.50 -33.44
N LEU A 543 -11.30 7.36 -33.44
CA LEU A 543 -11.50 8.81 -33.48
C LEU A 543 -12.07 9.30 -34.82
N GLU A 544 -11.73 8.64 -35.93
CA GLU A 544 -12.31 8.91 -37.27
C GLU A 544 -13.78 8.52 -37.33
N ASP A 545 -14.15 7.39 -36.74
CA ASP A 545 -15.54 6.96 -36.64
C ASP A 545 -16.36 7.89 -35.75
N MET A 546 -15.79 8.33 -34.62
CA MET A 546 -16.40 9.33 -33.74
C MET A 546 -16.61 10.67 -34.46
N ALA A 547 -15.62 11.13 -35.23
CA ALA A 547 -15.73 12.34 -36.05
C ALA A 547 -16.87 12.20 -37.08
N SER A 548 -16.92 11.05 -37.76
CA SER A 548 -17.94 10.74 -38.75
C SER A 548 -19.35 10.69 -38.14
N ALA A 549 -19.50 10.09 -36.96
CA ALA A 549 -20.77 10.01 -36.25
C ALA A 549 -21.27 11.39 -35.80
N LEU A 550 -20.37 12.25 -35.30
CA LEU A 550 -20.72 13.62 -34.92
C LEU A 550 -21.19 14.45 -36.12
N ALA A 551 -20.57 14.24 -37.29
CA ALA A 551 -20.84 14.97 -38.52
C ALA A 551 -20.68 16.50 -38.35
N LEU A 552 -19.69 16.91 -37.53
CA LEU A 552 -19.34 18.31 -37.29
C LEU A 552 -18.16 18.71 -38.17
N THR A 553 -18.13 19.98 -38.59
CA THR A 553 -16.92 20.59 -39.15
C THR A 553 -15.88 20.83 -38.04
N PRO A 554 -14.59 21.01 -38.35
CA PRO A 554 -13.58 21.38 -37.35
C PRO A 554 -13.98 22.59 -36.50
N ASP A 555 -14.47 23.65 -37.14
CA ASP A 555 -14.97 24.83 -36.42
C ASP A 555 -16.23 24.55 -35.60
N GLY A 556 -17.12 23.68 -36.09
CA GLY A 556 -18.32 23.27 -35.37
C GLY A 556 -17.98 22.48 -34.10
N LEU A 557 -16.96 21.62 -34.16
CA LEU A 557 -16.45 20.89 -33.00
C LEU A 557 -15.89 21.84 -31.93
N LEU A 558 -15.01 22.76 -32.32
CA LEU A 558 -14.34 23.67 -31.39
C LEU A 558 -15.29 24.70 -30.76
N LYS A 559 -16.45 24.94 -31.39
CA LYS A 559 -17.52 25.81 -30.87
C LYS A 559 -18.59 25.06 -30.08
N ALA A 560 -18.51 23.72 -30.01
CA ALA A 560 -19.50 22.94 -29.30
C ALA A 560 -19.43 23.21 -27.79
N ASP A 561 -20.59 23.45 -27.17
CA ASP A 561 -20.65 23.84 -25.74
C ASP A 561 -19.95 22.84 -24.83
N TRP A 562 -20.12 21.53 -25.08
CA TRP A 562 -19.46 20.48 -24.31
C TRP A 562 -17.93 20.47 -24.46
N PHE A 563 -17.42 20.89 -25.63
CA PHE A 563 -15.97 21.02 -25.85
C PHE A 563 -15.44 22.23 -25.08
N ILE A 564 -16.10 23.38 -25.24
CA ILE A 564 -15.72 24.63 -24.56
C ILE A 564 -15.74 24.44 -23.05
N GLN A 565 -16.79 23.81 -22.51
CA GLN A 565 -16.90 23.52 -21.07
C GLN A 565 -15.72 22.71 -20.55
N VAL A 566 -15.25 21.70 -21.30
CA VAL A 566 -14.07 20.91 -20.92
C VAL A 566 -12.79 21.72 -21.09
N LEU A 567 -12.63 22.43 -22.21
CA LEU A 567 -11.45 23.23 -22.52
C LEU A 567 -11.22 24.33 -21.48
N ASP A 568 -12.28 25.05 -21.13
CA ASP A 568 -12.26 26.19 -20.19
C ASP A 568 -12.40 25.75 -18.72
N HIS A 569 -12.53 24.45 -18.46
CA HIS A 569 -12.59 23.93 -17.10
C HIS A 569 -11.33 24.29 -16.32
N ARG A 570 -11.48 24.64 -15.04
CA ARG A 570 -10.36 25.01 -14.15
C ARG A 570 -9.22 23.99 -14.10
N CYS A 571 -9.54 22.70 -14.21
CA CYS A 571 -8.55 21.62 -14.26
C CYS A 571 -7.63 21.68 -15.49
N ASN A 572 -8.02 22.40 -16.54
CA ASN A 572 -7.25 22.57 -17.77
C ASN A 572 -6.54 23.93 -17.83
N SER A 573 -6.85 24.87 -16.93
CA SER A 573 -6.21 26.20 -16.87
C SER A 573 -4.71 26.13 -16.56
N HIS A 574 -4.22 25.04 -15.95
CA HIS A 574 -2.80 24.80 -15.63
C HIS A 574 -2.06 24.10 -16.76
N GLY A 575 -2.03 24.74 -17.93
CA GLY A 575 -1.25 24.30 -19.09
C GLY A 575 -1.98 23.34 -20.04
N GLY A 576 -3.02 22.61 -19.62
CA GLY A 576 -3.79 21.74 -20.53
C GLY A 576 -4.39 22.51 -21.71
N LYS A 577 -5.12 23.58 -21.39
CA LYS A 577 -5.70 24.50 -22.38
C LYS A 577 -4.62 25.22 -23.19
N ALA A 578 -3.62 25.81 -22.52
CA ALA A 578 -2.54 26.54 -23.20
C ALA A 578 -1.76 25.64 -24.17
N ASN A 579 -1.42 24.41 -23.78
CA ASN A 579 -0.76 23.44 -24.64
C ASN A 579 -1.63 23.07 -25.85
N PHE A 580 -2.93 22.87 -25.65
CA PHE A 580 -3.84 22.64 -26.77
C PHE A 580 -3.86 23.84 -27.72
N GLU A 581 -4.08 25.05 -27.21
CA GLU A 581 -4.19 26.26 -28.02
C GLU A 581 -2.89 26.58 -28.78
N GLN A 582 -1.74 26.40 -28.13
CA GLN A 582 -0.42 26.69 -28.69
C GLN A 582 0.05 25.64 -29.71
N ASP A 583 -0.06 24.36 -29.36
CA ASP A 583 0.63 23.30 -30.13
C ASP A 583 -0.32 22.57 -31.10
N TYR A 584 -1.63 22.58 -30.83
CA TYR A 584 -2.59 21.73 -31.55
C TYR A 584 -3.82 22.46 -32.08
N GLY A 585 -4.09 23.69 -31.62
CA GLY A 585 -5.28 24.45 -31.99
C GLY A 585 -5.37 24.72 -33.49
N ALA A 586 -4.24 25.00 -34.14
CA ALA A 586 -4.19 25.20 -35.60
C ALA A 586 -4.53 23.91 -36.37
N GLN A 587 -4.03 22.76 -35.92
CA GLN A 587 -4.33 21.46 -36.52
C GLN A 587 -5.79 21.05 -36.28
N ALA A 588 -6.31 21.29 -35.07
CA ALA A 588 -7.70 20.99 -34.72
C ALA A 588 -8.73 21.82 -35.53
N ARG A 589 -8.33 23.00 -36.04
CA ARG A 589 -9.15 23.79 -36.98
C ARG A 589 -9.18 23.22 -38.40
N GLN A 590 -8.27 22.30 -38.72
CA GLN A 590 -8.19 21.63 -40.02
C GLN A 590 -8.70 20.19 -39.96
N ASP A 591 -8.54 19.52 -38.82
CA ASP A 591 -8.88 18.11 -38.62
C ASP A 591 -9.69 17.88 -37.32
N VAL A 592 -10.93 17.44 -37.49
CA VAL A 592 -11.86 17.07 -36.40
C VAL A 592 -11.24 16.00 -35.49
N LYS A 593 -10.47 15.06 -36.04
CA LYS A 593 -9.81 13.99 -35.27
C LYS A 593 -8.83 14.55 -34.25
N VAL A 594 -8.04 15.56 -34.63
CA VAL A 594 -7.11 16.22 -33.72
C VAL A 594 -7.86 16.92 -32.60
N GLY A 595 -8.98 17.59 -32.94
CA GLY A 595 -9.86 18.17 -31.94
C GLY A 595 -10.41 17.13 -30.96
N LEU A 596 -10.95 16.01 -31.46
CA LEU A 596 -11.51 14.93 -30.62
C LEU A 596 -10.47 14.25 -29.74
N ARG A 597 -9.25 14.04 -30.25
CA ARG A 597 -8.12 13.54 -29.44
C ARG A 597 -7.92 14.44 -28.23
N TRP A 598 -7.81 15.75 -28.46
CA TRP A 598 -7.54 16.71 -27.39
C TRP A 598 -8.73 16.93 -26.47
N PHE A 599 -9.95 16.84 -26.97
CA PHE A 599 -11.13 16.80 -26.11
C PHE A 599 -11.04 15.68 -25.07
N HIS A 600 -10.75 14.44 -25.47
CA HIS A 600 -10.62 13.32 -24.53
C HIS A 600 -9.43 13.49 -23.58
N ALA A 601 -8.29 14.01 -24.08
CA ALA A 601 -7.12 14.30 -23.25
C ALA A 601 -7.41 15.36 -22.17
N LEU A 602 -8.19 16.40 -22.49
CA LEU A 602 -8.61 17.45 -21.57
C LEU A 602 -9.72 16.97 -20.62
N LEU A 603 -10.67 16.19 -21.12
CA LEU A 603 -11.74 15.59 -20.33
C LEU A 603 -11.16 14.69 -19.23
N ARG A 604 -10.11 13.93 -19.54
CA ARG A 604 -9.38 13.13 -18.53
C ARG A 604 -8.91 13.95 -17.35
N ASN A 605 -8.48 15.21 -17.53
CA ASN A 605 -8.05 16.05 -16.42
C ASN A 605 -9.22 16.42 -15.50
N VAL A 606 -10.40 16.71 -16.10
CA VAL A 606 -11.64 16.95 -15.35
C VAL A 606 -12.04 15.69 -14.59
N LEU A 607 -12.04 14.53 -15.24
CA LEU A 607 -12.40 13.25 -14.62
C LEU A 607 -11.41 12.80 -13.53
N SER A 608 -10.13 13.16 -13.64
CA SER A 608 -9.10 12.72 -12.69
C SER A 608 -8.95 13.66 -11.48
N HIS A 609 -9.25 14.94 -11.65
CA HIS A 609 -8.91 15.98 -10.66
C HIS A 609 -10.07 16.92 -10.31
N GLY A 610 -11.16 16.95 -11.09
CA GLY A 610 -12.37 17.70 -10.73
C GLY A 610 -13.02 17.14 -9.46
N SER A 611 -13.88 17.91 -8.81
CA SER A 611 -14.75 17.44 -7.74
C SER A 611 -15.75 16.39 -8.24
N LEU A 612 -16.36 15.63 -7.33
CA LEU A 612 -17.35 14.61 -7.73
C LEU A 612 -18.52 15.21 -8.55
N LEU A 613 -18.95 16.42 -8.20
CA LEU A 613 -20.00 17.12 -8.93
C LEU A 613 -19.57 17.48 -10.35
N GLU A 614 -18.38 18.07 -10.51
CA GLU A 614 -17.82 18.43 -11.81
C GLU A 614 -17.58 17.19 -12.69
N GLN A 615 -17.09 16.10 -12.11
CA GLN A 615 -16.92 14.82 -12.80
C GLN A 615 -18.27 14.27 -13.31
N ARG A 616 -19.33 14.31 -12.50
CA ARG A 616 -20.68 13.90 -12.91
C ARG A 616 -21.25 14.81 -14.00
N GLN A 617 -21.08 16.12 -13.87
CA GLN A 617 -21.51 17.09 -14.87
C GLN A 617 -20.81 16.83 -16.21
N ALA A 618 -19.49 16.63 -16.20
CA ALA A 618 -18.71 16.30 -17.39
C ALA A 618 -19.20 15.01 -18.09
N LEU A 619 -19.60 14.00 -17.32
CA LEU A 619 -20.21 12.78 -17.86
C LEU A 619 -21.63 12.99 -18.39
N GLN A 620 -22.43 13.87 -17.77
CA GLN A 620 -23.80 14.19 -18.21
C GLN A 620 -23.83 14.98 -19.52
N VAL A 621 -22.88 15.91 -19.70
CA VAL A 621 -22.76 16.72 -20.93
C VAL A 621 -21.98 16.01 -22.04
N TYR A 622 -21.48 14.78 -21.78
CA TYR A 622 -20.78 13.99 -22.78
C TYR A 622 -21.72 13.70 -23.96
N PRO A 623 -21.31 13.96 -25.22
CA PRO A 623 -22.22 13.88 -26.36
C PRO A 623 -22.86 12.51 -26.52
N SER A 624 -24.19 12.44 -26.68
CA SER A 624 -24.93 11.18 -26.81
C SER A 624 -24.43 10.29 -27.96
N LYS A 625 -24.09 10.91 -29.10
CA LYS A 625 -23.47 10.21 -30.25
C LYS A 625 -22.14 9.55 -29.90
N LEU A 626 -21.33 10.16 -29.02
CA LEU A 626 -20.10 9.55 -28.55
C LEU A 626 -20.38 8.50 -27.46
N ALA A 627 -21.43 8.69 -26.65
CA ALA A 627 -21.88 7.74 -25.65
C ALA A 627 -22.26 6.37 -26.27
N GLU A 628 -22.79 6.35 -27.50
CA GLU A 628 -23.08 5.11 -28.24
C GLU A 628 -21.84 4.20 -28.44
N PHE A 629 -20.64 4.78 -28.55
CA PHE A 629 -19.38 4.03 -28.65
C PHE A 629 -19.00 3.34 -27.32
N HIS A 630 -19.45 3.88 -26.18
CA HIS A 630 -19.32 3.23 -24.88
C HIS A 630 -20.32 2.08 -24.73
N SER A 631 -21.59 2.34 -25.05
CA SER A 631 -22.66 1.35 -24.93
C SER A 631 -22.43 0.14 -25.84
N SER A 632 -21.83 0.35 -27.01
CA SER A 632 -21.42 -0.72 -27.93
C SER A 632 -20.14 -1.46 -27.52
N GLY A 633 -19.40 -0.97 -26.53
CA GLY A 633 -18.14 -1.57 -26.07
C GLY A 633 -16.93 -1.33 -26.98
N ARG A 634 -17.08 -0.53 -28.06
CA ARG A 634 -16.01 -0.26 -29.04
C ARG A 634 -14.80 0.43 -28.41
N ILE A 635 -15.02 1.33 -27.45
CA ILE A 635 -13.92 2.02 -26.77
C ILE A 635 -13.14 1.02 -25.91
N SER A 636 -13.82 0.21 -25.11
CA SER A 636 -13.21 -0.85 -24.30
C SER A 636 -12.39 -1.80 -25.16
N GLU A 637 -12.90 -2.20 -26.33
CA GLU A 637 -12.17 -3.06 -27.27
C GLU A 637 -10.86 -2.39 -27.74
N VAL A 638 -10.93 -1.15 -28.21
CA VAL A 638 -9.77 -0.41 -28.72
C VAL A 638 -8.73 -0.13 -27.63
N VAL A 639 -9.19 0.25 -26.43
CA VAL A 639 -8.31 0.46 -25.27
C VAL A 639 -7.64 -0.86 -24.86
N THR A 640 -8.38 -1.97 -24.82
CA THR A 640 -7.81 -3.29 -24.52
C THR A 640 -6.74 -3.67 -25.52
N LYS A 641 -7.00 -3.52 -26.83
CA LYS A 641 -5.99 -3.77 -27.89
C LYS A 641 -4.77 -2.87 -27.75
N THR A 642 -4.97 -1.61 -27.37
CA THR A 642 -3.88 -0.65 -27.15
C THR A 642 -2.97 -1.11 -26.00
N TYR A 643 -3.56 -1.63 -24.91
CA TYR A 643 -2.80 -2.15 -23.77
C TYR A 643 -2.16 -3.51 -24.06
N SER A 644 -2.78 -4.37 -24.86
CA SER A 644 -2.24 -5.69 -25.23
C SER A 644 -1.21 -5.64 -26.37
N SER A 645 -1.00 -4.47 -26.97
CA SER A 645 -0.02 -4.30 -28.04
C SER A 645 1.40 -4.27 -27.47
N PRO A 646 2.36 -5.01 -28.05
CA PRO A 646 3.74 -5.04 -27.55
C PRO A 646 4.34 -3.63 -27.53
N THR A 647 4.73 -3.14 -26.35
CA THR A 647 5.55 -1.93 -26.28
C THR A 647 6.97 -2.27 -26.76
N PRO A 648 7.61 -1.44 -27.61
CA PRO A 648 8.97 -1.71 -28.04
C PRO A 648 9.88 -1.77 -26.81
N ARG A 649 10.71 -2.82 -26.78
CA ARG A 649 11.62 -3.15 -25.68
C ARG A 649 12.35 -1.90 -25.21
N ARG A 650 12.43 -1.71 -23.89
CA ARG A 650 13.34 -0.76 -23.25
C ARG A 650 14.78 -1.23 -23.44
N SER A 651 15.32 -1.15 -24.66
CA SER A 651 16.76 -1.24 -24.85
C SER A 651 17.38 0.03 -24.29
N LYS A 652 17.95 -0.05 -23.10
CA LYS A 652 19.12 0.80 -22.84
C LYS A 652 20.20 0.27 -23.78
N ALA A 653 20.60 1.08 -24.76
CA ALA A 653 21.91 0.89 -25.38
C ALA A 653 22.95 0.72 -24.26
N PRO A 654 23.93 -0.21 -24.39
CA PRO A 654 25.01 -0.32 -23.42
C PRO A 654 25.76 1.00 -23.40
N GLY A 655 25.44 1.85 -22.42
CA GLY A 655 26.22 3.03 -22.11
C GLY A 655 27.59 2.53 -21.68
N ALA A 656 28.58 2.80 -22.51
CA ALA A 656 29.97 2.50 -22.27
C ALA A 656 30.35 2.82 -20.81
N LEU A 657 31.03 1.87 -20.18
CA LEU A 657 31.95 2.14 -19.08
C LEU A 657 32.85 3.30 -19.52
N VAL A 658 32.52 4.53 -19.12
CA VAL A 658 33.49 5.62 -19.17
C VAL A 658 34.47 5.34 -18.05
N ALA A 659 35.61 4.82 -18.46
CA ALA A 659 36.78 4.62 -17.63
C ALA A 659 37.06 5.86 -16.78
N ALA A 660 37.39 5.61 -15.52
CA ALA A 660 37.95 6.59 -14.62
C ALA A 660 39.22 7.22 -15.23
N ALA A 661 39.27 8.55 -15.24
CA ALA A 661 40.51 9.33 -15.31
C ALA A 661 40.25 10.73 -14.71
N PRO A 662 41.28 11.41 -14.19
CA PRO A 662 41.59 11.50 -12.76
C PRO A 662 41.01 12.77 -12.10
N ARG A 663 40.93 12.72 -10.76
CA ARG A 663 40.60 13.84 -9.87
C ARG A 663 41.32 15.13 -10.28
N ALA A 664 40.52 16.15 -10.63
CA ALA A 664 40.90 17.55 -10.47
C ALA A 664 40.03 18.15 -9.36
N GLN A 665 40.69 18.71 -8.35
CA GLN A 665 40.10 19.35 -7.18
C GLN A 665 39.10 20.44 -7.59
N LEU A 666 37.83 20.21 -7.31
CA LEU A 666 36.82 21.26 -7.14
C LEU A 666 36.25 21.10 -5.74
N GLN A 667 36.30 22.20 -5.00
CA GLN A 667 35.91 22.33 -3.59
C GLN A 667 34.44 21.90 -3.33
N PRO A 668 34.08 21.54 -2.09
CA PRO A 668 32.89 20.74 -1.79
C PRO A 668 31.65 21.64 -1.69
N HIS A 669 30.69 21.46 -2.58
CA HIS A 669 29.33 22.00 -2.41
C HIS A 669 28.28 20.88 -2.52
N ALA A 670 27.45 20.82 -1.47
CA ALA A 670 26.18 20.11 -1.30
C ALA A 670 26.17 18.57 -1.15
N GLY A 671 26.55 18.11 0.05
CA GLY A 671 25.76 17.11 0.77
C GLY A 671 25.08 17.77 2.00
N PRO A 672 24.57 16.97 2.94
CA PRO A 672 23.19 16.54 3.15
C PRO A 672 22.28 17.62 3.81
N VAL A 673 20.96 17.46 3.76
CA VAL A 673 20.04 18.29 4.57
C VAL A 673 20.26 17.96 6.05
N ARG A 674 21.01 18.82 6.74
CA ARG A 674 21.05 18.93 8.21
C ARG A 674 19.96 19.91 8.70
N PRO A 675 19.56 19.82 9.98
CA PRO A 675 18.37 20.45 10.53
C PRO A 675 18.44 21.99 10.53
N MET A 676 17.29 22.62 10.36
CA MET A 676 17.10 24.07 10.53
C MET A 676 17.63 24.52 11.90
N SER A 677 18.65 25.38 11.90
CA SER A 677 19.04 26.17 13.07
C SER A 677 18.15 27.41 13.14
N LEU A 678 17.18 27.43 14.05
CA LEU A 678 16.48 28.65 14.43
C LEU A 678 17.39 29.48 15.35
N HIS A 679 18.07 30.50 14.80
CA HIS A 679 18.60 31.60 15.60
C HIS A 679 17.44 32.50 16.04
N LEU A 680 16.87 32.21 17.21
CA LEU A 680 16.00 33.15 17.89
C LEU A 680 16.89 34.19 18.60
N GLY A 681 17.05 35.37 18.01
CA GLY A 681 17.72 36.50 18.65
C GLY A 681 16.96 36.92 19.91
N LYS A 682 17.53 36.66 21.09
CA LYS A 682 17.17 37.36 22.34
C LYS A 682 18.08 38.56 22.52
N ARG A 683 17.57 39.77 22.21
CA ARG A 683 17.92 40.98 22.96
C ARG A 683 17.08 41.01 24.24
N LEU A 684 17.64 41.60 25.30
CA LEU A 684 17.18 41.70 26.70
C LEU A 684 17.60 40.46 27.53
N GLY A 685 18.39 40.53 28.59
CA GLY A 685 19.04 41.64 29.32
C GLY A 685 19.88 40.99 30.43
N ARG A 686 20.99 41.64 30.80
CA ARG A 686 21.93 41.20 31.84
C ARG A 686 21.24 40.90 33.18
N ALA A 687 21.51 39.75 33.78
CA ALA A 687 21.63 39.57 35.22
C ALA A 687 22.44 38.30 35.55
N ALA A 688 23.11 38.33 36.70
CA ALA A 688 24.30 37.56 37.06
C ALA A 688 24.16 36.02 37.11
N VAL A 689 25.29 35.40 36.78
CA VAL A 689 25.62 33.98 36.96
C VAL A 689 25.76 33.66 38.46
N VAL A 690 25.05 32.65 38.94
CA VAL A 690 25.40 31.91 40.16
C VAL A 690 25.32 30.41 39.84
N GLN A 691 26.49 29.76 39.80
CA GLN A 691 26.62 28.30 39.72
C GLN A 691 26.22 27.66 41.06
N PRO A 692 25.48 26.53 41.07
CA PRO A 692 25.49 25.62 42.21
C PRO A 692 26.64 24.63 42.04
N ARG A 693 27.60 24.71 42.96
CA ARG A 693 28.68 23.75 43.14
C ARG A 693 28.13 22.39 43.56
N TYR A 694 28.68 21.35 42.95
CA TYR A 694 28.82 20.01 43.54
C TYR A 694 29.30 20.10 45.00
N MET A 695 28.60 19.42 45.91
CA MET A 695 29.16 18.88 47.14
C MET A 695 28.54 17.51 47.37
N GLY A 696 29.40 16.51 47.49
CA GLY A 696 29.09 15.23 48.12
C GLY A 696 29.53 15.20 49.58
N ARG A 697 29.21 14.07 50.23
CA ARG A 697 29.36 13.66 51.65
C ARG A 697 28.16 14.07 52.52
N MET A 698 27.55 13.19 53.32
CA MET A 698 27.87 11.81 53.77
C MET A 698 26.72 10.86 53.48
#